data_AF-A0A251U9N6-F1
#
_entry.id   AF-A0A251U9N6-F1
#
_cell.length_a   1.000
_cell.length_b   1.000
_cell.length_c   1.000
_cell.angle_alpha   90.00
_cell.angle_beta   90.00
_cell.angle_gamma   90.00
#
_symmetry.space_group_name_H-M   'P 1'
#
loop_
_entity.id
_entity.type
_entity.pdbx_description
1 polymer ?
#
loop_
_entity_poly.entity_id
_entity_poly.type
_entity_poly.pdbx_seq_one_letter_code
_entity_poly.pdbx_strand_id
1 'polypeptide(L)'
;MSSTMAVPLGRIRVLKEGIRQPSSLSPKVGPVVYWMFRDQRLRDNWALIHAVDQANRLNVPVAVAFNLFDQFLGAKARQLGFMLRGLQQLNHEIEETLHIPFFLFQGEAVDTIPSFVKECGASLLVTDFSPLRQVRGWKEEITKRVSDSVSIHEVDAHNIVPLWMTSDKLEDYARTIRPKINNHLPEYLIEFPTIKPRTNIWGDSNRSIDWDKLIEHVTREGDEVPEVEWCKPGESVALEKLKDFSRTRLMNYAADRNIPTKHNATSGLSPYLHFGQLSAQRCALEARKFRKDYQQGVDKFLDELIVWRELADNFSYYEPHYDSFLGACDWGRATLMDHAFDKRERIYTLEHLEKAQTTDPLWNASQLEMVHHGKMHGYMRMYWAKKILEWTSSPQEAVEIAVYLNDKYHLDGRDPNGYAGIMWSICGVHDNGFQERPVYGKIRSMTYAGCSRKFDVDGYIAYVKKLVRDVKKGKGEILANSLARLKNNQRLRDNWALIHAVDQANRLNVPVAVAFNLFDQFLGAKARQLGFMLRGLQKFHRDIEETLHIPFFLFQGEAIDTIPNFLQECGASLLVTDFSPLRQVRGWKEEIMKRVPDSVSIHEVDAHNIVPVWVASNKLEYGARTIRRKINNLLLDYLIEFPTLKPPINNWAATNRTIDWETLIENVTRKGAEVPEIEWCEPGEVAAREALMGVKNGFLTTRLKNYSTDRNNPLKPHGLSGLSPYLHFGQISAQRCALEARKLRKFNTQKPVDAFLEELIVRRELSDNFCYYQPHYDSLQGAWDWARVTLMEHALDKREHLYTKEQLEKAQTADPLWNASQLEMVHYGKMHGFMRMYWAKKILEWTSSPQEALEIAIYLNDKYHIDGRDPNGYVGCMWSICGVHDQGWKERPVFGKIRYMNYAGCKRKFDVDGYIAYVKRLVGGLKKRKGETLLDGKAKQVLNIQNLHTK
;
A
#
# COMPACT_ATOMS: atom_id res chain seq x y z
N MET A 1 -12.57 27.05 56.37
CA MET A 1 -13.24 26.67 55.11
C MET A 1 -12.52 25.45 54.56
N SER A 2 -13.24 24.35 54.34
CA SER A 2 -12.70 23.02 54.01
C SER A 2 -11.71 23.06 52.84
N SER A 3 -10.44 22.78 53.13
CA SER A 3 -9.37 22.57 52.13
C SER A 3 -9.71 21.35 51.29
N THR A 4 -10.31 21.54 50.12
CA THR A 4 -10.49 20.48 49.13
C THR A 4 -9.11 20.07 48.61
N MET A 5 -8.64 18.87 48.95
CA MET A 5 -7.37 18.34 48.41
C MET A 5 -7.43 18.32 46.87
N ALA A 6 -6.38 18.82 46.21
CA ALA A 6 -6.32 18.87 44.75
C ALA A 6 -6.12 17.48 44.11
N VAL A 7 -5.66 16.49 44.90
CA VAL A 7 -5.39 15.12 44.46
C VAL A 7 -6.23 14.15 45.32
N PRO A 8 -6.85 13.11 44.74
CA PRO A 8 -7.58 12.09 45.49
C PRO A 8 -6.72 11.44 46.59
N LEU A 9 -7.37 11.14 47.73
CA LEU A 9 -6.76 10.43 48.84
C LEU A 9 -6.16 9.08 48.39
N GLY A 10 -5.02 8.71 48.97
CA GLY A 10 -4.34 7.45 48.66
C GLY A 10 -3.49 7.44 47.38
N ARG A 11 -3.53 8.48 46.52
CA ARG A 11 -2.64 8.55 45.34
C ARG A 11 -1.21 8.97 45.64
N ILE A 12 -1.00 9.62 46.80
CA ILE A 12 0.32 10.09 47.23
C ILE A 12 0.86 9.12 48.29
N ARG A 13 2.11 8.72 48.12
CA ARG A 13 2.89 7.94 49.08
C ARG A 13 4.11 8.77 49.52
N VAL A 14 4.23 9.02 50.82
CA VAL A 14 5.41 9.70 51.37
C VAL A 14 6.54 8.67 51.49
N LEU A 15 7.62 8.88 50.75
CA LEU A 15 8.83 8.04 50.81
C LEU A 15 9.76 8.48 51.94
N LYS A 16 9.78 9.79 52.23
CA LYS A 16 10.56 10.40 53.31
C LYS A 16 9.86 11.66 53.82
N GLU A 17 9.66 11.75 55.12
CA GLU A 17 9.17 12.96 55.78
C GLU A 17 10.37 13.86 56.13
N GLY A 18 10.31 15.14 55.79
CA GLY A 18 11.38 16.09 56.09
C GLY A 18 11.37 16.53 57.55
N ILE A 19 12.51 16.46 58.24
CA ILE A 19 12.67 16.90 59.62
C ILE A 19 13.03 18.39 59.65
N ARG A 20 12.16 19.23 60.20
CA ARG A 20 12.44 20.67 60.43
C ARG A 20 12.93 20.87 61.87
N GLN A 21 14.15 21.38 62.05
CA GLN A 21 14.63 21.70 63.40
C GLN A 21 13.88 22.92 63.98
N PRO A 22 13.53 22.92 65.30
CA PRO A 22 12.75 24.00 65.92
C PRO A 22 13.47 25.35 66.10
N SER A 23 14.75 25.46 65.76
CA SER A 23 15.57 26.62 66.17
C SER A 23 16.11 27.42 64.98
N SER A 24 15.33 28.38 64.51
CA SER A 24 15.74 29.76 64.17
C SER A 24 14.56 30.47 63.51
N LEU A 25 14.46 31.79 63.70
CA LEU A 25 13.39 32.63 63.17
C LEU A 25 13.13 32.36 61.67
N SER A 26 11.97 31.77 61.37
CA SER A 26 11.43 31.45 60.03
C SER A 26 12.41 30.76 59.06
N PRO A 27 12.58 29.42 59.08
CA PRO A 27 13.33 28.75 58.02
C PRO A 27 12.67 28.99 56.67
N LYS A 28 13.43 29.60 55.74
CA LYS A 28 12.97 29.90 54.38
C LYS A 28 12.63 28.58 53.68
N VAL A 29 11.35 28.34 53.41
CA VAL A 29 10.89 27.14 52.70
C VAL A 29 11.38 27.22 51.25
N GLY A 30 12.16 26.24 50.83
CA GLY A 30 12.68 26.15 49.47
C GLY A 30 11.64 25.67 48.45
N PRO A 31 11.98 25.67 47.15
CA PRO A 31 11.05 25.30 46.09
C PRO A 31 10.60 23.83 46.13
N VAL A 32 9.57 23.52 45.33
CA VAL A 32 9.15 22.15 45.03
C VAL A 32 9.77 21.70 43.71
N VAL A 33 10.33 20.50 43.66
CA VAL A 33 10.86 19.90 42.43
C VAL A 33 10.03 18.68 42.06
N TYR A 34 9.48 18.63 40.85
CA TYR A 34 8.90 17.42 40.29
C TYR A 34 9.95 16.69 39.44
N TRP A 35 10.49 15.59 39.97
CA TRP A 35 11.28 14.64 39.19
C TRP A 35 10.34 13.75 38.36
N MET A 36 10.15 14.16 37.12
CA MET A 36 9.36 13.47 36.11
C MET A 36 10.17 12.30 35.53
N PHE A 37 9.51 11.16 35.36
CA PHE A 37 10.11 9.99 34.74
C PHE A 37 9.12 9.28 33.80
N ARG A 38 8.08 8.62 34.35
CA ARG A 38 7.14 7.79 33.58
C ARG A 38 6.03 8.62 32.93
N ASP A 39 5.62 9.72 33.55
CA ASP A 39 4.44 10.49 33.15
C ASP A 39 4.83 11.81 32.47
N GLN A 40 5.29 11.71 31.21
CA GLN A 40 5.87 12.80 30.41
C GLN A 40 4.82 13.65 29.69
N ARG A 41 3.98 14.32 30.48
CA ARG A 41 2.88 15.16 29.96
C ARG A 41 2.51 16.29 30.92
N LEU A 42 1.87 17.32 30.37
CA LEU A 42 1.41 18.50 31.11
C LEU A 42 -0.02 18.29 31.62
N ARG A 43 -0.92 17.82 30.75
CA ARG A 43 -2.33 17.59 31.05
C ARG A 43 -2.50 16.25 31.73
N ASP A 44 -3.53 16.16 32.56
CA ASP A 44 -3.97 14.90 33.17
C ASP A 44 -2.81 14.16 33.92
N ASN A 45 -1.97 14.93 34.62
CA ASN A 45 -0.80 14.43 35.35
C ASN A 45 -0.93 14.71 36.85
N TRP A 46 -1.27 13.69 37.62
CA TRP A 46 -1.47 13.83 39.07
C TRP A 46 -0.20 14.22 39.84
N ALA A 47 0.99 13.81 39.37
CA ALA A 47 2.25 14.16 40.01
C ALA A 47 2.57 15.65 39.83
N LEU A 48 2.38 16.18 38.62
CA LEU A 48 2.53 17.61 38.34
C LEU A 48 1.46 18.45 39.09
N ILE A 49 0.20 17.99 39.09
CA ILE A 49 -0.88 18.66 39.85
C ILE A 49 -0.53 18.74 41.34
N HIS A 50 -0.01 17.65 41.93
CA HIS A 50 0.43 17.65 43.33
C HIS A 50 1.58 18.62 43.56
N ALA A 51 2.61 18.59 42.71
CA ALA A 51 3.78 19.46 42.85
C ALA A 51 3.39 20.95 42.81
N VAL A 52 2.52 21.34 41.88
CA VAL A 52 2.02 22.72 41.76
C VAL A 52 1.12 23.10 42.94
N ASP A 53 0.23 22.21 43.39
CA ASP A 53 -0.62 22.46 44.55
C ASP A 53 0.21 22.66 45.83
N GLN A 54 1.24 21.84 46.06
CA GLN A 54 2.15 22.01 47.20
C GLN A 54 2.94 23.32 47.12
N ALA A 55 3.46 23.65 45.93
CA ALA A 55 4.19 24.89 45.71
C ALA A 55 3.32 26.12 46.01
N ASN A 56 2.08 26.13 45.52
CA ASN A 56 1.11 27.20 45.77
C ASN A 56 0.73 27.31 47.25
N ARG A 57 0.53 26.18 47.95
CA ARG A 57 0.23 26.19 49.40
C ARG A 57 1.39 26.74 50.24
N LEU A 58 2.62 26.43 49.84
CA LEU A 58 3.84 26.90 50.50
C LEU A 58 4.28 28.29 50.02
N ASN A 59 3.63 28.82 48.98
CA ASN A 59 4.00 30.06 48.29
C ASN A 59 5.47 30.10 47.80
N VAL A 60 5.94 28.97 47.25
CA VAL A 60 7.30 28.79 46.74
C VAL A 60 7.30 28.45 45.24
N PRO A 61 8.42 28.64 44.52
CA PRO A 61 8.54 28.21 43.14
C PRO A 61 8.44 26.69 42.97
N VAL A 62 8.09 26.26 41.76
CA VAL A 62 8.11 24.86 41.32
C VAL A 62 8.93 24.70 40.06
N ALA A 63 9.64 23.58 39.91
CA ALA A 63 10.40 23.20 38.72
C ALA A 63 10.13 21.74 38.33
N VAL A 64 10.29 21.42 37.05
CA VAL A 64 10.33 20.03 36.56
C VAL A 64 11.78 19.64 36.28
N ALA A 65 12.18 18.47 36.76
CA ALA A 65 13.47 17.86 36.46
C ALA A 65 13.26 16.51 35.75
N PHE A 66 14.02 16.26 34.70
CA PHE A 66 14.03 15.00 33.95
C PHE A 66 15.46 14.49 33.78
N ASN A 67 15.64 13.18 33.90
CA ASN A 67 16.92 12.50 33.69
C ASN A 67 16.89 11.68 32.41
N LEU A 68 17.79 12.01 31.47
CA LEU A 68 18.10 11.19 30.32
C LEU A 68 19.20 10.20 30.69
N PHE A 69 18.88 8.92 30.57
CA PHE A 69 19.81 7.82 30.81
C PHE A 69 20.39 7.36 29.47
N ASP A 70 21.72 7.22 29.39
CA ASP A 70 22.42 6.92 28.13
C ASP A 70 22.02 5.55 27.55
N GLN A 71 21.68 4.57 28.40
CA GLN A 71 21.23 3.23 27.97
C GLN A 71 20.13 2.64 28.87
N PHE A 72 18.97 3.31 29.01
CA PHE A 72 17.86 2.74 29.78
C PHE A 72 17.32 1.46 29.12
N LEU A 73 17.62 0.30 29.73
CA LEU A 73 17.15 -1.02 29.29
C LEU A 73 17.39 -1.29 27.80
N GLY A 74 18.51 -0.80 27.26
CA GLY A 74 18.88 -1.00 25.86
C GLY A 74 18.02 -0.24 24.84
N ALA A 75 17.33 0.83 25.23
CA ALA A 75 16.60 1.71 24.31
C ALA A 75 17.51 2.22 23.16
N LYS A 76 16.91 2.42 21.97
CA LYS A 76 17.60 2.78 20.74
C LYS A 76 16.99 4.05 20.13
N ALA A 77 17.44 4.44 18.93
CA ALA A 77 17.02 5.69 18.28
C ALA A 77 15.50 5.80 18.16
N ARG A 78 14.82 4.69 17.87
CA ARG A 78 13.36 4.62 17.82
C ARG A 78 12.67 5.14 19.08
N GLN A 79 13.09 4.65 20.24
CA GLN A 79 12.45 4.97 21.51
C GLN A 79 12.93 6.32 22.03
N LEU A 80 14.23 6.55 21.98
CA LEU A 80 14.83 7.78 22.51
C LEU A 80 14.44 8.99 21.66
N GLY A 81 14.41 8.87 20.33
CA GLY A 81 13.92 9.92 19.42
C GLY A 81 12.45 10.25 19.68
N PHE A 82 11.60 9.22 19.81
CA PHE A 82 10.18 9.40 20.15
C PHE A 82 9.99 10.12 21.50
N MET A 83 10.74 9.71 22.53
CA MET A 83 10.70 10.32 23.86
C MET A 83 11.18 11.78 23.84
N LEU A 84 12.37 12.04 23.30
CA LEU A 84 13.00 13.36 23.32
C LEU A 84 12.21 14.41 22.54
N ARG A 85 11.65 14.05 21.38
CA ARG A 85 10.77 14.95 20.62
C ARG A 85 9.47 15.25 21.37
N GLY A 86 8.95 14.28 22.14
CA GLY A 86 7.82 14.50 23.05
C GLY A 86 8.17 15.44 24.20
N LEU A 87 9.35 15.26 24.81
CA LEU A 87 9.85 16.13 25.88
C LEU A 87 10.17 17.54 25.38
N GLN A 88 10.64 17.70 24.15
CA GLN A 88 10.84 19.01 23.52
C GLN A 88 9.54 19.80 23.44
N GLN A 89 8.46 19.15 23.01
CA GLN A 89 7.13 19.76 22.99
C GLN A 89 6.64 20.08 24.40
N LEU A 90 6.79 19.14 25.35
CA LEU A 90 6.38 19.33 26.74
C LEU A 90 7.11 20.52 27.40
N ASN A 91 8.42 20.64 27.19
CA ASN A 91 9.23 21.73 27.70
C ASN A 91 8.68 23.09 27.20
N HIS A 92 8.47 23.21 25.89
CA HIS A 92 7.89 24.42 25.32
C HIS A 92 6.52 24.75 25.92
N GLU A 93 5.62 23.77 25.98
CA GLU A 93 4.26 23.98 26.49
C GLU A 93 4.22 24.33 27.98
N ILE A 94 5.07 23.72 28.82
CA ILE A 94 5.05 23.96 30.27
C ILE A 94 5.66 25.33 30.63
N GLU A 95 6.68 25.77 29.91
CA GLU A 95 7.29 27.09 30.10
C GLU A 95 6.40 28.20 29.54
N GLU A 96 5.72 27.97 28.41
CA GLU A 96 4.83 28.96 27.81
C GLU A 96 3.54 29.13 28.63
N THR A 97 2.91 28.04 29.06
CA THR A 97 1.56 28.08 29.65
C THR A 97 1.54 28.20 31.16
N LEU A 98 2.51 27.59 31.87
CA LEU A 98 2.58 27.59 33.33
C LEU A 98 3.82 28.33 33.87
N HIS A 99 4.74 28.71 32.98
CA HIS A 99 6.03 29.32 33.32
C HIS A 99 6.91 28.47 34.23
N ILE A 100 6.68 27.16 34.28
CA ILE A 100 7.45 26.24 35.13
C ILE A 100 8.72 25.84 34.36
N PRO A 101 9.93 26.12 34.89
CA PRO A 101 11.16 25.77 34.21
C PRO A 101 11.33 24.25 34.12
N PHE A 102 11.89 23.80 33.00
CA PHE A 102 12.22 22.40 32.75
C PHE A 102 13.73 22.18 32.74
N PHE A 103 14.21 21.31 33.63
CA PHE A 103 15.63 20.95 33.74
C PHE A 103 15.86 19.55 33.21
N LEU A 104 16.75 19.44 32.22
CA LEU A 104 17.21 18.15 31.68
C LEU A 104 18.61 17.83 32.20
N PHE A 105 18.77 16.64 32.78
CA PHE A 105 20.03 16.11 33.25
C PHE A 105 20.45 14.89 32.44
N GLN A 106 21.74 14.76 32.16
CA GLN A 106 22.33 13.55 31.58
C GLN A 106 23.17 12.84 32.65
N GLY A 107 23.08 11.50 32.68
CA GLY A 107 23.77 10.66 33.66
C GLY A 107 22.85 10.09 34.74
N GLU A 108 23.47 9.48 35.75
CA GLU A 108 22.79 8.71 36.79
C GLU A 108 21.90 9.58 37.69
N ALA A 109 20.61 9.27 37.74
CA ALA A 109 19.63 10.02 38.54
C ALA A 109 19.97 10.04 40.05
N VAL A 110 20.64 9.00 40.54
CA VAL A 110 21.10 8.90 41.94
C VAL A 110 22.17 9.94 42.31
N ASP A 111 22.80 10.56 41.32
CA ASP A 111 23.78 11.63 41.49
C ASP A 111 23.19 13.00 41.14
N THR A 112 22.53 13.11 39.98
CA THR A 112 22.05 14.40 39.47
C THR A 112 20.86 14.96 40.25
N ILE A 113 19.89 14.13 40.64
CA ILE A 113 18.68 14.59 41.35
C ILE A 113 19.02 15.09 42.75
N PRO A 114 19.77 14.34 43.60
CA PRO A 114 20.17 14.86 44.91
C PRO A 114 21.02 16.14 44.79
N SER A 115 21.92 16.20 43.81
CA SER A 115 22.74 17.40 43.56
C SER A 115 21.89 18.60 43.20
N PHE A 116 20.90 18.44 42.31
CA PHE A 116 20.00 19.52 41.92
C PHE A 116 19.08 19.97 43.07
N VAL A 117 18.51 19.03 43.81
CA VAL A 117 17.69 19.30 45.01
C VAL A 117 18.48 20.12 46.03
N LYS A 118 19.77 19.80 46.24
CA LYS A 118 20.67 20.56 47.10
C LYS A 118 21.00 21.94 46.52
N GLU A 119 21.29 22.01 45.22
CA GLU A 119 21.64 23.25 44.52
C GLU A 119 20.54 24.30 44.63
N CYS A 120 19.28 23.92 44.36
CA CYS A 120 18.14 24.85 44.44
C CYS A 120 17.56 24.97 45.86
N GLY A 121 18.10 24.24 46.83
CA GLY A 121 17.62 24.22 48.21
C GLY A 121 16.17 23.78 48.35
N ALA A 122 15.72 22.79 47.56
CA ALA A 122 14.32 22.37 47.54
C ALA A 122 13.83 21.88 48.91
N SER A 123 12.56 22.12 49.22
CA SER A 123 11.93 21.63 50.46
C SER A 123 11.11 20.35 50.24
N LEU A 124 10.70 20.09 49.00
CA LEU A 124 9.91 18.94 48.60
C LEU A 124 10.34 18.43 47.23
N LEU A 125 10.62 17.13 47.14
CA LEU A 125 10.78 16.40 45.90
C LEU A 125 9.51 15.56 45.64
N VAL A 126 8.88 15.75 44.49
CA VAL A 126 7.77 14.92 44.01
C VAL A 126 8.27 14.05 42.87
N THR A 127 7.83 12.80 42.76
CA THR A 127 8.12 11.92 41.62
C THR A 127 6.90 11.08 41.24
N ASP A 128 6.82 10.65 39.98
CA ASP A 128 5.78 9.74 39.51
C ASP A 128 6.07 8.28 39.84
N PHE A 129 5.08 7.38 39.72
CA PHE A 129 5.20 5.96 40.06
C PHE A 129 5.67 5.10 38.88
N SER A 130 6.58 4.15 39.17
CA SER A 130 6.90 3.04 38.27
C SER A 130 7.23 1.79 39.09
N PRO A 131 6.70 0.62 38.73
CA PRO A 131 6.98 -0.63 39.46
C PRO A 131 8.33 -1.27 39.07
N LEU A 132 9.00 -0.78 38.02
CA LEU A 132 10.24 -1.38 37.51
C LEU A 132 11.35 -1.37 38.57
N ARG A 133 12.06 -2.51 38.69
CA ARG A 133 13.08 -2.75 39.73
C ARG A 133 14.15 -1.65 39.78
N GLN A 134 14.63 -1.19 38.63
CA GLN A 134 15.71 -0.21 38.52
C GLN A 134 15.25 1.15 39.04
N VAL A 135 14.04 1.57 38.65
CA VAL A 135 13.46 2.86 39.02
C VAL A 135 13.16 2.91 40.52
N ARG A 136 12.68 1.81 41.10
CA ARG A 136 12.49 1.69 42.54
C ARG A 136 13.81 1.78 43.29
N GLY A 137 14.85 1.07 42.83
CA GLY A 137 16.19 1.13 43.40
C GLY A 137 16.77 2.55 43.38
N TRP A 138 16.59 3.30 42.29
CA TRP A 138 17.00 4.70 42.22
C TRP A 138 16.27 5.58 43.23
N LYS A 139 14.95 5.42 43.37
CA LYS A 139 14.15 6.17 44.35
C LYS A 139 14.59 5.88 45.78
N GLU A 140 14.88 4.63 46.10
CA GLU A 140 15.41 4.24 47.41
C GLU A 140 16.77 4.89 47.68
N GLU A 141 17.66 4.90 46.70
CA GLU A 141 19.00 5.50 46.84
C GLU A 141 18.96 7.03 46.91
N ILE A 142 18.15 7.67 46.08
CA ILE A 142 17.91 9.13 46.13
C ILE A 142 17.34 9.54 47.49
N THR A 143 16.43 8.73 48.04
CA THR A 143 15.85 8.98 49.37
C THR A 143 16.89 9.00 50.47
N LYS A 144 17.93 8.15 50.38
CA LYS A 144 19.06 8.13 51.33
C LYS A 144 19.99 9.32 51.14
N ARG A 145 20.20 9.79 49.90
CA ARG A 145 21.19 10.83 49.56
C ARG A 145 20.67 12.26 49.72
N VAL A 146 19.36 12.46 49.57
CA VAL A 146 18.73 13.76 49.78
C VAL A 146 18.72 14.11 51.27
N SER A 147 19.01 15.37 51.63
CA SER A 147 19.02 15.87 53.01
C SER A 147 17.77 15.50 53.80
N ASP A 148 17.92 15.25 55.11
CA ASP A 148 16.79 14.95 56.02
C ASP A 148 15.79 16.09 56.16
N SER A 149 16.14 17.30 55.73
CA SER A 149 15.24 18.45 55.70
C SER A 149 14.24 18.44 54.54
N VAL A 150 14.42 17.59 53.52
CA VAL A 150 13.59 17.55 52.32
C VAL A 150 12.58 16.40 52.41
N SER A 151 11.31 16.70 52.15
CA SER A 151 10.28 15.66 52.04
C SER A 151 10.28 15.05 50.64
N ILE A 152 9.92 13.78 50.51
CA ILE A 152 9.85 13.08 49.23
C ILE A 152 8.48 12.41 49.09
N HIS A 153 7.73 12.82 48.07
CA HIS A 153 6.42 12.28 47.74
C HIS A 153 6.48 11.54 46.40
N GLU A 154 5.98 10.31 46.37
CA GLU A 154 5.68 9.58 45.14
C GLU A 154 4.18 9.66 44.85
N VAL A 155 3.82 9.88 43.60
CA VAL A 155 2.43 9.97 43.16
C VAL A 155 2.21 8.94 42.07
N ASP A 156 1.22 8.06 42.24
CA ASP A 156 0.77 7.23 41.13
C ASP A 156 0.06 8.13 40.13
N ALA A 157 0.71 8.49 39.02
CA ALA A 157 0.11 9.31 37.96
C ALA A 157 -0.24 8.48 36.72
N HIS A 158 0.03 7.17 36.74
CA HIS A 158 -0.08 6.28 35.59
C HIS A 158 -1.32 5.38 35.66
N ASN A 159 -1.68 4.94 36.87
CA ASN A 159 -2.84 4.10 37.12
C ASN A 159 -4.08 4.93 37.45
N ILE A 160 -5.25 4.43 37.08
CA ILE A 160 -6.51 5.06 37.45
C ILE A 160 -6.69 4.90 38.94
N VAL A 161 -6.63 3.66 39.46
CA VAL A 161 -6.60 3.40 40.89
C VAL A 161 -5.13 3.24 41.30
N PRO A 162 -4.61 3.97 42.30
CA PRO A 162 -3.24 3.82 42.74
C PRO A 162 -2.93 2.36 43.08
N LEU A 163 -1.76 1.86 42.66
CA LEU A 163 -1.43 0.43 42.75
C LEU A 163 -1.60 -0.13 44.18
N TRP A 164 -1.08 0.57 45.18
CA TRP A 164 -1.15 0.18 46.59
C TRP A 164 -2.54 0.36 47.23
N MET A 165 -3.44 1.09 46.56
CA MET A 165 -4.85 1.15 46.95
C MET A 165 -5.67 0.03 46.31
N THR A 166 -5.22 -0.49 45.17
CA THR A 166 -5.91 -1.55 44.43
C THR A 166 -5.76 -2.90 45.12
N SER A 167 -4.54 -3.27 45.51
CA SER A 167 -4.25 -4.55 46.17
C SER A 167 -3.02 -4.41 47.05
N ASP A 168 -3.00 -5.13 48.17
CA ASP A 168 -1.88 -5.25 49.11
C ASP A 168 -0.93 -6.41 48.76
N LYS A 169 -1.26 -7.18 47.72
CA LYS A 169 -0.51 -8.37 47.28
C LYS A 169 -0.53 -8.54 45.76
N LEU A 170 0.31 -9.47 45.30
CA LEU A 170 0.27 -10.01 43.94
C LEU A 170 -1.10 -10.66 43.66
N GLU A 171 -1.73 -10.28 42.54
CA GLU A 171 -2.98 -10.85 42.10
C GLU A 171 -2.76 -11.93 41.05
N ASP A 172 -3.33 -13.12 41.28
CA ASP A 172 -3.11 -14.26 40.40
C ASP A 172 -3.77 -14.09 39.03
N TYR A 173 -4.95 -13.44 38.95
CA TYR A 173 -5.76 -13.41 37.75
C TYR A 173 -6.45 -12.05 37.52
N ALA A 174 -6.76 -11.76 36.25
CA ALA A 174 -7.64 -10.62 35.92
C ALA A 174 -9.01 -10.69 36.60
N ARG A 175 -9.53 -11.88 36.92
CA ARG A 175 -10.81 -12.05 37.64
C ARG A 175 -10.74 -11.66 39.12
N THR A 176 -9.55 -11.65 39.74
CA THR A 176 -9.38 -11.34 41.17
C THR A 176 -9.07 -9.86 41.39
N ILE A 177 -8.26 -9.22 40.52
CA ILE A 177 -7.99 -7.78 40.60
C ILE A 177 -9.15 -6.91 40.11
N ARG A 178 -9.92 -7.37 39.11
CA ARG A 178 -11.04 -6.64 38.51
C ARG A 178 -12.06 -6.11 39.52
N PRO A 179 -12.62 -6.93 40.45
CA PRO A 179 -13.54 -6.40 41.44
C PRO A 179 -12.89 -5.36 42.35
N LYS A 180 -11.60 -5.52 42.70
CA LYS A 180 -10.87 -4.55 43.53
C LYS A 180 -10.76 -3.19 42.83
N ILE A 181 -10.32 -3.18 41.56
CA ILE A 181 -10.28 -1.97 40.74
C ILE A 181 -11.69 -1.35 40.63
N ASN A 182 -12.69 -2.16 40.24
CA ASN A 182 -14.05 -1.68 39.99
C ASN A 182 -14.69 -1.03 41.23
N ASN A 183 -14.41 -1.54 42.44
CA ASN A 183 -14.92 -0.96 43.68
C ASN A 183 -14.35 0.44 43.95
N HIS A 184 -13.14 0.72 43.48
CA HIS A 184 -12.47 2.02 43.63
C HIS A 184 -12.70 2.97 42.44
N LEU A 185 -13.13 2.48 41.28
CA LEU A 185 -13.37 3.33 40.10
C LEU A 185 -14.30 4.54 40.36
N PRO A 186 -15.39 4.45 41.14
CA PRO A 186 -16.22 5.63 41.43
C PRO A 186 -15.47 6.78 42.12
N GLU A 187 -14.44 6.46 42.92
CA GLU A 187 -13.62 7.43 43.65
C GLU A 187 -12.48 7.98 42.80
N TYR A 188 -11.87 7.14 41.95
CA TYR A 188 -10.64 7.49 41.24
C TYR A 188 -10.82 7.82 39.76
N LEU A 189 -11.85 7.31 39.08
CA LEU A 189 -12.14 7.63 37.67
C LEU A 189 -12.95 8.93 37.56
N ILE A 190 -12.32 10.00 38.03
CA ILE A 190 -12.86 11.36 38.06
C ILE A 190 -12.18 12.25 37.01
N GLU A 191 -12.76 13.41 36.72
CA GLU A 191 -12.07 14.42 35.90
C GLU A 191 -10.87 15.02 36.62
N PHE A 192 -9.88 15.46 35.83
CA PHE A 192 -8.70 16.13 36.36
C PHE A 192 -9.00 17.61 36.66
N PRO A 193 -8.48 18.15 37.78
CA PRO A 193 -8.56 19.59 38.03
C PRO A 193 -7.63 20.35 37.09
N THR A 194 -8.02 21.58 36.74
CA THR A 194 -7.13 22.50 36.04
C THR A 194 -5.99 22.93 36.96
N ILE A 195 -4.76 22.87 36.47
CA ILE A 195 -3.59 23.40 37.19
C ILE A 195 -3.76 24.91 37.34
N LYS A 196 -3.72 25.40 38.59
CA LYS A 196 -3.88 26.84 38.87
C LYS A 196 -2.58 27.59 38.53
N PRO A 197 -2.67 28.83 38.00
CA PRO A 197 -1.50 29.69 37.82
C PRO A 197 -0.74 29.86 39.13
N ARG A 198 0.58 29.87 39.05
CA ARG A 198 1.49 29.92 40.19
C ARG A 198 1.53 31.30 40.87
N THR A 199 1.73 31.33 42.18
CA THR A 199 1.85 32.57 42.97
C THR A 199 3.27 33.11 43.03
N ASN A 200 4.29 32.26 42.84
CA ASN A 200 5.70 32.63 42.93
C ASN A 200 6.49 32.07 41.73
N ILE A 201 7.39 32.89 41.17
CA ILE A 201 8.09 32.63 39.92
C ILE A 201 9.49 32.11 40.22
N TRP A 202 9.92 31.05 39.53
CA TRP A 202 11.32 30.62 39.54
C TRP A 202 12.19 31.71 38.89
N GLY A 203 13.31 32.09 39.50
CA GLY A 203 14.21 33.11 38.96
C GLY A 203 14.87 32.69 37.63
N ASP A 204 15.53 33.62 36.94
CA ASP A 204 16.16 33.32 35.66
C ASP A 204 17.17 32.16 35.76
N SER A 205 17.02 31.16 34.89
CA SER A 205 17.92 30.01 34.77
C SER A 205 18.71 30.15 33.47
N ASN A 206 20.04 30.13 33.55
CA ASN A 206 20.92 30.16 32.37
C ASN A 206 21.06 28.79 31.66
N ARG A 207 20.25 27.79 32.01
CA ARG A 207 20.34 26.43 31.42
C ARG A 207 19.38 26.31 30.24
N SER A 208 19.87 26.52 29.02
CA SER A 208 19.15 26.21 27.79
C SER A 208 19.46 24.80 27.30
N ILE A 209 18.48 24.15 26.66
CA ILE A 209 18.62 22.81 26.08
C ILE A 209 18.71 22.94 24.57
N ASP A 210 19.82 22.47 23.98
CA ASP A 210 19.98 22.34 22.53
C ASP A 210 19.37 21.00 22.08
N TRP A 211 18.05 21.01 21.87
CA TRP A 211 17.27 19.82 21.54
C TRP A 211 17.73 19.16 20.24
N ASP A 212 18.06 19.96 19.22
CA ASP A 212 18.44 19.44 17.91
C ASP A 212 19.74 18.65 18.00
N LYS A 213 20.78 19.21 18.65
CA LYS A 213 22.04 18.49 18.88
C LYS A 213 21.86 17.24 19.74
N LEU A 214 21.03 17.33 20.78
CA LEU A 214 20.77 16.20 21.67
C LEU A 214 20.09 15.05 20.92
N ILE A 215 19.02 15.35 20.19
CA ILE A 215 18.26 14.36 19.42
C ILE A 215 19.15 13.76 18.33
N GLU A 216 19.92 14.56 17.60
CA GLU A 216 20.86 14.08 16.58
C GLU A 216 21.92 13.14 17.16
N HIS A 217 22.49 13.48 18.32
CA HIS A 217 23.48 12.64 18.98
C HIS A 217 22.88 11.28 19.38
N VAL A 218 21.78 11.29 20.10
CA VAL A 218 21.16 10.06 20.64
C VAL A 218 20.58 9.16 19.54
N THR A 219 19.98 9.75 18.50
CA THR A 219 19.42 8.97 17.38
C THR A 219 20.50 8.37 16.50
N ARG A 220 21.67 9.00 16.41
CA ARG A 220 22.83 8.45 15.69
C ARG A 220 23.47 7.27 16.44
N GLU A 221 23.57 7.34 17.76
CA GLU A 221 24.14 6.22 18.55
C GLU A 221 23.24 4.98 18.57
N GLY A 222 21.93 5.15 18.44
CA GLY A 222 20.95 4.08 18.44
C GLY A 222 20.41 3.67 17.06
N ASP A 223 21.11 4.02 15.97
CA ASP A 223 20.60 3.94 14.59
C ASP A 223 20.27 2.51 14.10
N GLU A 224 20.83 1.50 14.76
CA GLU A 224 20.52 0.07 14.52
C GLU A 224 19.02 -0.26 14.63
N VAL A 225 18.26 0.54 15.39
CA VAL A 225 16.79 0.48 15.42
C VAL A 225 16.25 1.88 15.14
N PRO A 226 15.96 2.20 13.87
CA PRO A 226 15.61 3.56 13.47
C PRO A 226 14.22 3.98 13.94
N GLU A 227 14.03 5.31 14.02
CA GLU A 227 12.73 5.96 14.24
C GLU A 227 11.66 5.48 13.24
N VAL A 228 10.38 5.64 13.62
CA VAL A 228 9.24 5.25 12.79
C VAL A 228 8.42 6.47 12.40
N GLU A 229 7.89 6.48 11.18
CA GLU A 229 7.17 7.66 10.65
C GLU A 229 5.66 7.68 10.98
N TRP A 230 5.05 6.51 11.21
CA TRP A 230 3.59 6.40 11.40
C TRP A 230 3.10 6.92 12.76
N CYS A 231 4.00 7.07 13.73
CA CYS A 231 3.70 7.45 15.11
C CYS A 231 4.52 8.68 15.49
N LYS A 232 3.94 9.87 15.32
CA LYS A 232 4.54 11.12 15.83
C LYS A 232 4.37 11.21 17.34
N PRO A 233 5.40 11.59 18.12
CA PRO A 233 5.30 11.76 19.56
C PRO A 233 4.55 13.04 19.94
N GLY A 234 4.24 13.18 21.22
CA GLY A 234 3.69 14.39 21.82
C GLY A 234 2.26 14.24 22.33
N GLU A 235 1.94 15.00 23.39
CA GLU A 235 0.65 14.96 24.08
C GLU A 235 -0.53 15.33 23.15
N SER A 236 -0.37 16.40 22.37
CA SER A 236 -1.42 16.86 21.45
C SER A 236 -1.75 15.82 20.38
N VAL A 237 -0.74 15.17 19.80
CA VAL A 237 -0.92 14.08 18.81
C VAL A 237 -1.60 12.87 19.45
N ALA A 238 -1.22 12.52 20.68
CA ALA A 238 -1.82 11.42 21.41
C ALA A 238 -3.33 11.63 21.65
N LEU A 239 -3.72 12.85 22.03
CA LEU A 239 -5.11 13.24 22.23
C LEU A 239 -5.92 13.18 20.92
N GLU A 240 -5.33 13.60 19.79
CA GLU A 240 -5.98 13.48 18.48
C GLU A 240 -6.20 12.01 18.10
N LYS A 241 -5.21 11.14 18.30
CA LYS A 241 -5.35 9.70 18.06
C LYS A 241 -6.41 9.06 18.96
N LEU A 242 -6.51 9.47 20.22
CA LEU A 242 -7.58 9.02 21.13
C LEU A 242 -8.97 9.45 20.62
N LYS A 243 -9.12 10.70 20.20
CA LYS A 243 -10.37 11.22 19.65
C LYS A 243 -10.79 10.50 18.37
N ASP A 244 -9.85 10.28 17.45
CA ASP A 244 -10.09 9.50 16.25
C ASP A 244 -10.54 8.07 16.62
N PHE A 245 -9.75 7.35 17.42
CA PHE A 245 -10.08 5.98 17.83
C PHE A 245 -11.49 5.89 18.44
N SER A 246 -11.82 6.78 19.37
CA SER A 246 -13.10 6.80 20.07
C SER A 246 -14.29 7.02 19.13
N ARG A 247 -14.10 7.80 18.05
CA ARG A 247 -15.15 8.13 17.09
C ARG A 247 -15.31 7.10 15.97
N THR A 248 -14.21 6.56 15.45
CA THR A 248 -14.20 5.82 14.19
C THR A 248 -14.02 4.31 14.34
N ARG A 249 -13.40 3.86 15.43
CA ARG A 249 -12.91 2.48 15.55
C ARG A 249 -13.38 1.76 16.81
N LEU A 250 -13.64 2.49 17.88
CA LEU A 250 -14.10 1.95 19.16
C LEU A 250 -15.36 1.09 19.00
N MET A 251 -16.26 1.44 18.08
CA MET A 251 -17.51 0.70 17.81
C MET A 251 -17.29 -0.79 17.50
N ASN A 252 -16.22 -1.12 16.76
CA ASN A 252 -15.91 -2.48 16.32
C ASN A 252 -14.74 -3.11 17.10
N TYR A 253 -14.19 -2.41 18.09
CA TYR A 253 -12.97 -2.83 18.80
C TYR A 253 -13.10 -4.25 19.37
N ALA A 254 -14.23 -4.58 20.00
CA ALA A 254 -14.45 -5.90 20.60
C ALA A 254 -14.37 -7.05 19.59
N ALA A 255 -14.94 -6.84 18.39
CA ALA A 255 -14.95 -7.84 17.32
C ALA A 255 -13.59 -7.93 16.60
N ASP A 256 -12.92 -6.79 16.41
CA ASP A 256 -11.83 -6.68 15.44
C ASP A 256 -10.43 -6.70 16.06
N ARG A 257 -10.27 -6.42 17.36
CA ARG A 257 -8.96 -6.34 18.05
C ARG A 257 -8.08 -7.60 17.92
N ASN A 258 -8.70 -8.74 17.61
CA ASN A 258 -8.03 -10.04 17.48
C ASN A 258 -7.80 -10.45 16.02
N ILE A 259 -8.02 -9.54 15.05
CA ILE A 259 -7.88 -9.79 13.62
C ILE A 259 -6.70 -8.97 13.09
N PRO A 260 -5.48 -9.54 13.00
CA PRO A 260 -4.28 -8.81 12.57
C PRO A 260 -4.37 -8.16 11.19
N THR A 261 -5.20 -8.66 10.27
CA THR A 261 -5.45 -8.03 8.95
C THR A 261 -6.29 -6.75 9.01
N LYS A 262 -6.92 -6.46 10.16
CA LYS A 262 -7.58 -5.19 10.42
C LYS A 262 -6.63 -4.27 11.18
N HIS A 263 -5.53 -3.89 10.53
CA HIS A 263 -4.39 -3.18 11.15
C HIS A 263 -4.80 -1.92 11.95
N ASN A 264 -5.85 -1.23 11.52
CA ASN A 264 -6.34 -0.03 12.20
C ASN A 264 -7.35 -0.30 13.32
N ALA A 265 -7.78 -1.53 13.59
CA ALA A 265 -8.83 -1.82 14.58
C ALA A 265 -8.44 -1.50 16.02
N THR A 266 -7.16 -1.56 16.37
CA THR A 266 -6.66 -1.22 17.71
C THR A 266 -6.43 0.27 17.88
N SER A 267 -6.40 0.77 19.13
CA SER A 267 -6.30 2.21 19.40
C SER A 267 -5.01 2.85 18.89
N GLY A 268 -3.91 2.09 18.88
CA GLY A 268 -2.57 2.61 18.57
C GLY A 268 -2.00 3.52 19.66
N LEU A 269 -2.58 3.48 20.88
CA LEU A 269 -2.22 4.39 21.97
C LEU A 269 -1.04 3.91 22.84
N SER A 270 -0.61 2.66 22.71
CA SER A 270 0.41 2.09 23.60
C SER A 270 1.75 2.83 23.61
N PRO A 271 2.30 3.39 22.52
CA PRO A 271 3.50 4.22 22.60
C PRO A 271 3.32 5.46 23.50
N TYR A 272 2.18 6.13 23.38
CA TYR A 272 1.88 7.33 24.17
C TYR A 272 1.60 7.02 25.63
N LEU A 273 0.92 5.89 25.89
CA LEU A 273 0.69 5.42 27.25
C LEU A 273 2.01 5.02 27.92
N HIS A 274 2.89 4.30 27.22
CA HIS A 274 4.20 3.88 27.74
C HIS A 274 5.07 5.06 28.20
N PHE A 275 5.26 6.07 27.34
CA PHE A 275 6.01 7.28 27.70
C PHE A 275 5.19 8.27 28.54
N GLY A 276 3.96 7.94 28.90
CA GLY A 276 3.08 8.82 29.66
C GLY A 276 2.77 10.15 28.96
N GLN A 277 2.87 10.21 27.64
CA GLN A 277 2.42 11.35 26.81
C GLN A 277 0.89 11.44 26.74
N LEU A 278 0.17 10.41 27.21
CA LEU A 278 -1.27 10.39 27.34
C LEU A 278 -1.68 9.68 28.63
N SER A 279 -2.63 10.26 29.37
CA SER A 279 -3.20 9.64 30.56
C SER A 279 -4.15 8.50 30.20
N ALA A 280 -3.96 7.33 30.82
CA ALA A 280 -4.92 6.23 30.69
C ALA A 280 -6.28 6.56 31.31
N GLN A 281 -6.30 7.36 32.39
CA GLN A 281 -7.54 7.87 32.98
C GLN A 281 -8.29 8.76 31.99
N ARG A 282 -7.60 9.65 31.26
CA ARG A 282 -8.20 10.44 30.17
C ARG A 282 -8.77 9.53 29.08
N CYS A 283 -8.04 8.50 28.67
CA CYS A 283 -8.55 7.51 27.70
C CYS A 283 -9.85 6.86 28.17
N ALA A 284 -9.93 6.47 29.44
CA ALA A 284 -11.12 5.86 30.03
C ALA A 284 -12.30 6.84 30.09
N LEU A 285 -12.07 8.10 30.48
CA LEU A 285 -13.09 9.15 30.51
C LEU A 285 -13.66 9.44 29.10
N GLU A 286 -12.79 9.56 28.09
CA GLU A 286 -13.23 9.79 26.71
C GLU A 286 -14.01 8.60 26.15
N ALA A 287 -13.52 7.37 26.34
CA ALA A 287 -14.22 6.18 25.86
C ALA A 287 -15.61 6.01 26.49
N ARG A 288 -15.75 6.33 27.79
CA ARG A 288 -17.05 6.26 28.51
C ARG A 288 -18.13 7.13 27.89
N LYS A 289 -17.79 8.24 27.22
CA LYS A 289 -18.75 9.10 26.53
C LYS A 289 -19.52 8.36 25.44
N PHE A 290 -18.90 7.35 24.84
CA PHE A 290 -19.48 6.54 23.76
C PHE A 290 -20.13 5.24 24.25
N ARG A 291 -20.18 4.98 25.56
CA ARG A 291 -20.69 3.71 26.10
C ARG A 291 -22.14 3.42 25.72
N LYS A 292 -22.97 4.46 25.58
CA LYS A 292 -24.36 4.32 25.16
C LYS A 292 -24.49 3.81 23.73
N ASP A 293 -23.60 4.24 22.85
CA ASP A 293 -23.63 3.91 21.42
C ASP A 293 -22.86 2.62 21.12
N TYR A 294 -21.73 2.40 21.81
CA TYR A 294 -20.74 1.36 21.51
C TYR A 294 -20.44 0.47 22.72
N GLN A 295 -21.46 0.05 23.47
CA GLN A 295 -21.29 -0.61 24.76
C GLN A 295 -20.25 -1.75 24.75
N GLN A 296 -20.35 -2.69 23.80
CA GLN A 296 -19.42 -3.83 23.73
C GLN A 296 -17.98 -3.40 23.44
N GLY A 297 -17.79 -2.46 22.51
CA GLY A 297 -16.49 -1.91 22.17
C GLY A 297 -15.84 -1.16 23.33
N VAL A 298 -16.63 -0.33 24.03
CA VAL A 298 -16.20 0.45 25.19
C VAL A 298 -15.85 -0.46 26.36
N ASP A 299 -16.75 -1.36 26.75
CA ASP A 299 -16.54 -2.26 27.89
C ASP A 299 -15.30 -3.15 27.66
N LYS A 300 -15.08 -3.61 26.42
CA LYS A 300 -13.88 -4.39 26.11
C LYS A 300 -12.60 -3.55 26.05
N PHE A 301 -12.66 -2.33 25.55
CA PHE A 301 -11.52 -1.41 25.56
C PHE A 301 -11.12 -1.03 26.99
N LEU A 302 -12.09 -0.72 27.86
CA LEU A 302 -11.85 -0.40 29.26
C LEU A 302 -11.30 -1.59 30.06
N ASP A 303 -11.71 -2.82 29.72
CA ASP A 303 -11.12 -4.02 30.30
C ASP A 303 -9.61 -4.15 30.01
N GLU A 304 -9.22 -4.00 28.75
CA GLU A 304 -7.81 -4.06 28.34
C GLU A 304 -7.03 -2.85 28.87
N LEU A 305 -7.62 -1.66 28.75
CA LEU A 305 -6.99 -0.42 29.19
C LEU A 305 -6.78 -0.43 30.69
N ILE A 306 -7.77 -0.77 31.51
CA ILE A 306 -7.71 -0.63 32.97
C ILE A 306 -7.23 -1.92 33.63
N VAL A 307 -7.97 -3.02 33.45
CA VAL A 307 -7.74 -4.23 34.25
C VAL A 307 -6.43 -4.90 33.89
N TRP A 308 -6.18 -5.13 32.60
CA TRP A 308 -4.95 -5.80 32.17
C TRP A 308 -3.70 -4.92 32.36
N ARG A 309 -3.81 -3.61 32.11
CA ARG A 309 -2.70 -2.67 32.31
C ARG A 309 -2.29 -2.55 33.78
N GLU A 310 -3.26 -2.38 34.67
CA GLU A 310 -3.00 -2.19 36.11
C GLU A 310 -2.63 -3.51 36.79
N LEU A 311 -3.08 -4.65 36.25
CA LEU A 311 -2.58 -5.97 36.65
C LEU A 311 -1.10 -6.16 36.28
N ALA A 312 -0.66 -5.65 35.14
CA ALA A 312 0.76 -5.71 34.77
C ALA A 312 1.64 -4.90 35.72
N ASP A 313 1.18 -3.71 36.12
CA ASP A 313 1.85 -2.92 37.17
C ASP A 313 1.87 -3.66 38.52
N ASN A 314 0.75 -4.31 38.91
CA ASN A 314 0.67 -5.16 40.11
C ASN A 314 1.70 -6.30 40.06
N PHE A 315 1.80 -7.00 38.93
CA PHE A 315 2.77 -8.08 38.73
C PHE A 315 4.21 -7.58 38.88
N SER A 316 4.59 -6.55 38.13
CA SER A 316 5.96 -6.00 38.19
C SER A 316 6.31 -5.38 39.56
N TYR A 317 5.33 -4.94 40.35
CA TYR A 317 5.58 -4.40 41.67
C TYR A 317 5.82 -5.49 42.72
N TYR A 318 5.00 -6.54 42.72
CA TYR A 318 5.02 -7.58 43.75
C TYR A 318 5.91 -8.79 43.42
N GLU A 319 6.23 -9.04 42.15
CA GLU A 319 7.12 -10.12 41.73
C GLU A 319 8.51 -9.56 41.35
N PRO A 320 9.53 -9.68 42.22
CA PRO A 320 10.87 -9.19 41.95
C PRO A 320 11.57 -9.92 40.80
N HIS A 321 11.02 -10.96 40.19
CA HIS A 321 11.60 -11.63 39.04
C HIS A 321 10.69 -11.56 37.80
N TYR A 322 9.89 -10.50 37.68
CA TYR A 322 8.87 -10.30 36.64
C TYR A 322 9.34 -10.44 35.18
N ASP A 323 10.65 -10.36 34.92
CA ASP A 323 11.33 -10.38 33.63
C ASP A 323 12.17 -11.66 33.40
N SER A 324 12.00 -12.69 34.24
CA SER A 324 12.74 -13.96 34.14
C SER A 324 11.86 -15.16 34.49
N PHE A 325 12.28 -16.37 34.14
CA PHE A 325 11.54 -17.59 34.46
C PHE A 325 11.34 -17.79 35.97
N LEU A 326 12.19 -17.19 36.81
CA LEU A 326 12.04 -17.22 38.26
C LEU A 326 10.71 -16.58 38.70
N GLY A 327 10.18 -15.59 37.98
CA GLY A 327 8.89 -14.97 38.24
C GLY A 327 7.67 -15.75 37.73
N ALA A 328 7.85 -16.98 37.25
CA ALA A 328 6.73 -17.85 36.88
C ALA A 328 5.91 -18.24 38.13
N CYS A 329 4.58 -18.35 37.97
CA CYS A 329 3.72 -18.89 39.02
C CYS A 329 4.04 -20.38 39.27
N ASP A 330 3.74 -20.90 40.46
CA ASP A 330 4.17 -22.24 40.88
C ASP A 330 3.70 -23.35 39.92
N TRP A 331 2.44 -23.28 39.47
CA TRP A 331 1.91 -24.28 38.53
C TRP A 331 2.56 -24.18 37.14
N GLY A 332 2.83 -22.95 36.67
CA GLY A 332 3.48 -22.69 35.39
C GLY A 332 4.93 -23.16 35.40
N ARG A 333 5.64 -22.88 36.50
CA ARG A 333 7.01 -23.37 36.73
C ARG A 333 7.04 -24.89 36.76
N ALA A 334 6.18 -25.52 37.56
CA ALA A 334 6.13 -26.98 37.70
C ALA A 334 5.88 -27.66 36.35
N THR A 335 4.85 -27.25 35.61
CA THR A 335 4.52 -27.88 34.33
C THR A 335 5.61 -27.66 33.28
N LEU A 336 6.32 -26.54 33.28
CA LEU A 336 7.43 -26.32 32.35
C LEU A 336 8.69 -27.10 32.73
N MET A 337 8.90 -27.37 34.02
CA MET A 337 10.00 -28.22 34.49
C MET A 337 9.74 -29.70 34.22
N ASP A 338 8.49 -30.17 34.38
CA ASP A 338 8.09 -31.54 34.03
C ASP A 338 8.38 -31.87 32.56
N HIS A 339 8.29 -30.86 31.69
CA HIS A 339 8.53 -30.96 30.24
C HIS A 339 9.91 -30.40 29.80
N ALA A 340 10.81 -30.10 30.74
CA ALA A 340 12.09 -29.46 30.43
C ALA A 340 12.99 -30.31 29.53
N PHE A 341 12.80 -31.64 29.54
CA PHE A 341 13.59 -32.60 28.74
C PHE A 341 12.85 -33.12 27.50
N ASP A 342 11.66 -32.60 27.21
CA ASP A 342 10.96 -32.95 25.98
C ASP A 342 11.78 -32.58 24.76
N LYS A 343 11.79 -33.46 23.75
CA LYS A 343 12.47 -33.14 22.49
C LYS A 343 11.74 -32.00 21.79
N ARG A 344 12.44 -30.88 21.59
CA ARG A 344 11.96 -29.77 20.73
C ARG A 344 12.10 -30.21 19.28
N GLU A 345 11.09 -29.94 18.46
CA GLU A 345 11.16 -30.23 17.02
C GLU A 345 12.28 -29.41 16.36
N ARG A 346 12.46 -28.16 16.82
CA ARG A 346 13.42 -27.19 16.29
C ARG A 346 13.94 -26.32 17.42
N ILE A 347 15.17 -25.85 17.30
CA ILE A 347 15.75 -24.86 18.18
C ILE A 347 16.34 -23.75 17.30
N TYR A 348 15.94 -22.51 17.56
CA TYR A 348 16.48 -21.33 16.89
C TYR A 348 17.34 -20.52 17.86
N THR A 349 18.46 -19.99 17.36
CA THR A 349 19.25 -19.02 18.12
C THR A 349 18.56 -17.66 18.14
N LEU A 350 18.97 -16.78 19.07
CA LEU A 350 18.53 -15.39 19.09
C LEU A 350 18.67 -14.70 17.72
N GLU A 351 19.79 -14.92 17.02
CA GLU A 351 20.03 -14.33 15.69
C GLU A 351 19.00 -14.78 14.65
N HIS A 352 18.68 -16.08 14.61
CA HIS A 352 17.66 -16.60 13.68
C HIS A 352 16.28 -16.01 13.98
N LEU A 353 15.91 -15.92 15.26
CA LEU A 353 14.66 -15.34 15.71
C LEU A 353 14.61 -13.84 15.37
N GLU A 354 15.65 -13.09 15.72
CA GLU A 354 15.74 -11.65 15.49
C GLU A 354 15.61 -11.29 14.00
N LYS A 355 16.30 -12.03 13.13
CA LYS A 355 16.29 -11.86 11.67
C LYS A 355 15.06 -12.46 10.97
N ALA A 356 14.09 -12.98 11.72
CA ALA A 356 12.88 -13.62 11.18
C ALA A 356 13.19 -14.78 10.22
N GLN A 357 14.15 -15.64 10.58
CA GLN A 357 14.63 -16.77 9.79
C GLN A 357 14.14 -18.12 10.32
N THR A 358 12.88 -18.17 10.74
CA THR A 358 12.23 -19.44 11.11
C THR A 358 11.54 -20.07 9.91
N THR A 359 11.09 -21.31 10.04
CA THR A 359 10.27 -21.96 9.02
C THR A 359 8.80 -21.58 9.08
N ASP A 360 8.37 -20.84 10.10
CA ASP A 360 6.99 -20.37 10.23
C ASP A 360 6.85 -18.97 9.62
N PRO A 361 6.19 -18.84 8.44
CA PRO A 361 6.08 -17.55 7.77
C PRO A 361 5.18 -16.57 8.52
N LEU A 362 4.24 -17.04 9.36
CA LEU A 362 3.41 -16.18 10.19
C LEU A 362 4.22 -15.62 11.36
N TRP A 363 5.07 -16.43 11.98
CA TRP A 363 5.99 -15.97 13.02
C TRP A 363 6.98 -14.95 12.46
N ASN A 364 7.59 -15.25 11.30
CA ASN A 364 8.50 -14.32 10.63
C ASN A 364 7.82 -12.98 10.30
N ALA A 365 6.56 -13.01 9.82
CA ALA A 365 5.80 -11.79 9.61
C ALA A 365 5.56 -11.00 10.91
N SER A 366 5.23 -11.67 12.02
CA SER A 366 5.07 -10.97 13.30
C SER A 366 6.37 -10.31 13.78
N GLN A 367 7.50 -11.01 13.67
CA GLN A 367 8.83 -10.48 13.98
C GLN A 367 9.16 -9.26 13.11
N LEU A 368 8.93 -9.35 11.80
CA LEU A 368 9.21 -8.25 10.87
C LEU A 368 8.30 -7.03 11.10
N GLU A 369 7.04 -7.24 11.50
CA GLU A 369 6.17 -6.13 11.93
C GLU A 369 6.78 -5.42 13.14
N MET A 370 7.23 -6.15 14.16
CA MET A 370 7.92 -5.56 15.30
C MET A 370 9.20 -4.79 14.89
N VAL A 371 10.07 -5.40 14.07
CA VAL A 371 11.35 -4.82 13.65
C VAL A 371 11.15 -3.54 12.84
N HIS A 372 10.26 -3.54 11.85
CA HIS A 372 10.13 -2.43 10.90
C HIS A 372 9.03 -1.42 11.26
N HIS A 373 7.96 -1.85 11.92
CA HIS A 373 6.87 -0.96 12.35
C HIS A 373 7.06 -0.46 13.79
N GLY A 374 7.86 -1.14 14.61
CA GLY A 374 8.02 -0.79 16.03
C GLY A 374 6.80 -1.06 16.90
N LYS A 375 5.78 -1.72 16.35
CA LYS A 375 4.58 -2.16 17.06
C LYS A 375 3.97 -3.39 16.41
N MET A 376 4.15 -4.55 17.02
CA MET A 376 3.47 -5.79 16.64
C MET A 376 2.00 -5.77 17.08
N HIS A 377 1.12 -6.33 16.26
CA HIS A 377 -0.29 -6.51 16.60
C HIS A 377 -0.45 -7.36 17.88
N GLY A 378 -1.34 -6.95 18.80
CA GLY A 378 -1.45 -7.58 20.14
C GLY A 378 -1.74 -9.08 20.10
N TYR A 379 -2.63 -9.53 19.19
CA TYR A 379 -2.87 -10.96 18.99
C TYR A 379 -1.63 -11.72 18.54
N MET A 380 -0.77 -11.09 17.73
CA MET A 380 0.45 -11.70 17.22
C MET A 380 1.55 -11.73 18.28
N ARG A 381 1.60 -10.81 19.25
CA ARG A 381 2.54 -10.89 20.38
C ARG A 381 2.38 -12.18 21.18
N MET A 382 1.13 -12.61 21.40
CA MET A 382 0.82 -13.88 22.07
C MET A 382 1.33 -15.09 21.26
N TYR A 383 1.06 -15.11 19.95
CA TYR A 383 1.53 -16.17 19.05
C TYR A 383 3.06 -16.23 19.05
N TRP A 384 3.68 -15.07 18.86
CA TRP A 384 5.11 -14.87 18.75
C TRP A 384 5.86 -15.39 19.99
N ALA A 385 5.47 -14.97 21.20
CA ALA A 385 6.12 -15.39 22.43
C ALA A 385 5.92 -16.88 22.72
N LYS A 386 4.73 -17.43 22.43
CA LYS A 386 4.46 -18.87 22.61
C LYS A 386 5.28 -19.75 21.66
N LYS A 387 5.65 -19.24 20.49
CA LYS A 387 6.54 -19.95 19.57
C LYS A 387 8.01 -19.88 19.98
N ILE A 388 8.44 -18.78 20.63
CA ILE A 388 9.77 -18.72 21.23
C ILE A 388 9.94 -19.84 22.27
N LEU A 389 8.95 -20.06 23.14
CA LEU A 389 8.96 -21.20 24.09
C LEU A 389 9.10 -22.56 23.39
N GLU A 390 8.42 -22.75 22.26
CA GLU A 390 8.46 -24.00 21.50
C GLU A 390 9.82 -24.26 20.84
N TRP A 391 10.55 -23.20 20.47
CA TRP A 391 11.75 -23.26 19.64
C TRP A 391 13.03 -22.80 20.34
N THR A 392 13.05 -22.80 21.66
CA THR A 392 14.24 -22.53 22.47
C THR A 392 14.55 -23.74 23.35
N SER A 393 15.78 -23.81 23.84
CA SER A 393 16.24 -24.98 24.61
C SER A 393 15.56 -25.08 25.97
N SER A 394 15.11 -23.95 26.54
CA SER A 394 14.50 -23.89 27.86
C SER A 394 13.51 -22.72 27.98
N PRO A 395 12.56 -22.80 28.94
CA PRO A 395 11.69 -21.67 29.26
C PRO A 395 12.45 -20.41 29.72
N GLN A 396 13.60 -20.58 30.39
CA GLN A 396 14.48 -19.48 30.79
C GLN A 396 15.00 -18.72 29.57
N GLU A 397 15.62 -19.43 28.63
CA GLU A 397 16.10 -18.84 27.37
C GLU A 397 14.94 -18.21 26.58
N ALA A 398 13.75 -18.82 26.60
CA ALA A 398 12.57 -18.28 25.94
C ALA A 398 12.17 -16.91 26.48
N VAL A 399 12.13 -16.74 27.82
CA VAL A 399 11.81 -15.46 28.46
C VAL A 399 12.89 -14.43 28.17
N GLU A 400 14.17 -14.79 28.31
CA GLU A 400 15.31 -13.90 28.03
C GLU A 400 15.27 -13.34 26.60
N ILE A 401 15.10 -14.22 25.61
CA ILE A 401 15.01 -13.82 24.20
C ILE A 401 13.76 -12.96 23.95
N ALA A 402 12.61 -13.33 24.51
CA ALA A 402 11.38 -12.58 24.31
C ALA A 402 11.45 -11.17 24.93
N VAL A 403 12.02 -11.04 26.14
CA VAL A 403 12.24 -9.75 26.78
C VAL A 403 13.21 -8.90 25.97
N TYR A 404 14.36 -9.46 25.57
CA TYR A 404 15.34 -8.76 24.76
C TYR A 404 14.75 -8.20 23.46
N LEU A 405 14.06 -9.04 22.67
CA LEU A 405 13.49 -8.62 21.39
C LEU A 405 12.35 -7.61 21.56
N ASN A 406 11.50 -7.79 22.58
CA ASN A 406 10.43 -6.84 22.89
C ASN A 406 11.02 -5.46 23.22
N ASP A 407 12.02 -5.43 24.09
CA ASP A 407 12.63 -4.20 24.61
C ASP A 407 13.60 -3.55 23.63
N LYS A 408 14.10 -4.27 22.64
CA LYS A 408 14.89 -3.67 21.56
C LYS A 408 14.02 -2.95 20.54
N TYR A 409 12.92 -3.57 20.09
CA TYR A 409 12.22 -3.11 18.89
C TYR A 409 10.89 -2.38 19.12
N HIS A 410 10.16 -2.67 20.20
CA HIS A 410 8.87 -2.03 20.44
C HIS A 410 9.04 -0.58 20.93
N LEU A 411 8.23 0.33 20.40
CA LEU A 411 8.04 1.66 20.99
C LEU A 411 7.42 1.57 22.39
N ASP A 412 6.59 0.56 22.62
CA ASP A 412 5.88 0.29 23.89
C ASP A 412 6.49 -0.88 24.70
N GLY A 413 7.77 -1.21 24.45
CA GLY A 413 8.56 -2.17 25.24
C GLY A 413 9.15 -1.56 26.51
N ARG A 414 9.96 -2.31 27.28
CA ARG A 414 10.55 -1.89 28.56
C ARG A 414 9.49 -1.43 29.57
N ASP A 415 8.38 -2.15 29.57
CA ASP A 415 7.14 -1.74 30.22
C ASP A 415 6.55 -2.92 31.01
N PRO A 416 5.92 -2.70 32.17
CA PRO A 416 5.21 -3.74 32.92
C PRO A 416 4.29 -4.59 32.05
N ASN A 417 3.61 -3.98 31.07
CA ASN A 417 2.74 -4.69 30.13
C ASN A 417 3.50 -5.67 29.24
N GLY A 418 4.73 -5.31 28.82
CA GLY A 418 5.61 -6.17 28.05
C GLY A 418 6.01 -7.41 28.85
N TYR A 419 6.51 -7.21 30.05
CA TYR A 419 6.94 -8.30 30.94
C TYR A 419 5.77 -9.22 31.31
N ALA A 420 4.65 -8.67 31.80
CA ALA A 420 3.48 -9.45 32.14
C ALA A 420 2.90 -10.19 30.91
N GLY A 421 2.92 -9.59 29.72
CA GLY A 421 2.46 -10.23 28.48
C GLY A 421 3.35 -11.39 28.03
N ILE A 422 4.68 -11.27 28.21
CA ILE A 422 5.64 -12.35 27.95
C ILE A 422 5.45 -13.48 28.97
N MET A 423 5.34 -13.15 30.25
CA MET A 423 5.13 -14.11 31.33
C MET A 423 3.77 -14.81 31.24
N TRP A 424 2.73 -14.13 30.78
CA TRP A 424 1.44 -14.74 30.41
C TRP A 424 1.59 -15.74 29.26
N SER A 425 2.40 -15.38 28.25
CA SER A 425 2.57 -16.18 27.05
C SER A 425 3.39 -17.44 27.31
N ILE A 426 4.50 -17.31 28.03
CA ILE A 426 5.51 -18.36 28.21
C ILE A 426 5.29 -19.12 29.51
N CYS A 427 5.01 -18.42 30.62
CA CYS A 427 4.97 -18.99 31.96
C CYS A 427 3.55 -19.18 32.52
N GLY A 428 2.51 -18.74 31.79
CA GLY A 428 1.11 -18.88 32.22
C GLY A 428 0.69 -17.92 33.34
N VAL A 429 1.47 -16.88 33.61
CA VAL A 429 1.10 -15.84 34.59
C VAL A 429 -0.25 -15.23 34.20
N HIS A 430 -1.19 -15.15 35.13
CA HIS A 430 -2.57 -14.69 34.90
C HIS A 430 -3.45 -15.52 33.95
N ASP A 431 -3.00 -16.72 33.54
CA ASP A 431 -3.81 -17.66 32.77
C ASP A 431 -4.12 -18.94 33.57
N ASN A 432 -5.03 -19.76 33.06
CA ASN A 432 -5.29 -21.08 33.63
C ASN A 432 -4.39 -22.15 32.99
N GLY A 433 -4.29 -23.32 33.64
CA GLY A 433 -3.73 -24.52 33.02
C GLY A 433 -4.64 -25.08 31.93
N PHE A 434 -4.06 -25.51 30.81
CA PHE A 434 -4.74 -26.13 29.67
C PHE A 434 -4.38 -27.61 29.54
N GLN A 435 -4.95 -28.26 28.52
CA GLN A 435 -4.58 -29.62 28.15
C GLN A 435 -3.06 -29.72 27.96
N GLU A 436 -2.47 -30.68 28.67
CA GLU A 436 -1.04 -30.95 28.69
C GLU A 436 -0.53 -31.38 27.31
N ARG A 437 0.61 -30.82 26.89
CA ARG A 437 1.26 -31.08 25.59
C ARG A 437 2.77 -31.11 25.76
N PRO A 438 3.48 -31.86 24.90
CA PRO A 438 4.94 -31.82 24.91
C PRO A 438 5.47 -30.39 24.76
N VAL A 439 6.59 -30.10 25.41
CA VAL A 439 7.27 -28.80 25.53
C VAL A 439 6.48 -27.74 26.32
N TYR A 440 5.20 -27.56 26.00
CA TYR A 440 4.35 -26.56 26.63
C TYR A 440 3.87 -26.95 28.03
N GLY A 441 3.83 -28.25 28.36
CA GLY A 441 3.06 -28.74 29.49
C GLY A 441 1.63 -28.23 29.41
N LYS A 442 1.13 -27.62 30.49
CA LYS A 442 -0.21 -27.04 30.60
C LYS A 442 -0.29 -25.58 30.17
N ILE A 443 0.79 -24.98 29.65
CA ILE A 443 0.75 -23.63 29.11
C ILE A 443 -0.15 -23.60 27.86
N ARG A 444 -0.97 -22.56 27.72
CA ARG A 444 -1.81 -22.36 26.54
C ARG A 444 -0.94 -22.34 25.29
N SER A 445 -1.10 -23.31 24.39
CA SER A 445 -0.44 -23.32 23.09
C SER A 445 -1.24 -22.54 22.03
N MET A 446 -0.55 -22.00 21.03
CA MET A 446 -1.14 -21.40 19.83
C MET A 446 -0.48 -22.00 18.59
N THR A 447 -1.28 -22.35 17.59
CA THR A 447 -0.81 -23.05 16.37
C THR A 447 -1.12 -22.23 15.13
N TYR A 448 -0.29 -22.37 14.09
CA TYR A 448 -0.49 -21.74 12.80
C TYR A 448 -1.92 -22.00 12.27
N ALA A 449 -2.34 -23.26 12.26
CA ALA A 449 -3.69 -23.65 11.84
C ALA A 449 -4.80 -23.02 12.71
N GLY A 450 -4.54 -22.80 14.00
CA GLY A 450 -5.44 -22.06 14.89
C GLY A 450 -5.58 -20.59 14.51
N CYS A 451 -4.49 -19.95 14.07
CA CYS A 451 -4.51 -18.59 13.53
C CYS A 451 -5.24 -18.53 12.18
N SER A 452 -4.98 -19.46 11.25
CA SER A 452 -5.65 -19.53 9.94
C SER A 452 -7.17 -19.70 10.03
N ARG A 453 -7.68 -20.31 11.11
CA ARG A 453 -9.13 -20.39 11.37
C ARG A 453 -9.74 -19.09 11.88
N LYS A 454 -8.95 -18.16 12.41
CA LYS A 454 -9.43 -16.91 13.03
C LYS A 454 -9.29 -15.69 12.13
N PHE A 455 -8.26 -15.65 11.29
CA PHE A 455 -8.03 -14.54 10.37
C PHE A 455 -7.26 -14.98 9.12
N ASP A 456 -7.25 -14.12 8.12
CA ASP A 456 -6.49 -14.31 6.88
C ASP A 456 -4.98 -14.16 7.14
N VAL A 457 -4.32 -15.30 7.38
CA VAL A 457 -2.88 -15.37 7.66
C VAL A 457 -2.06 -14.89 6.45
N ASP A 458 -2.45 -15.28 5.24
CA ASP A 458 -1.73 -14.87 4.02
C ASP A 458 -1.87 -13.37 3.77
N GLY A 459 -3.04 -12.80 4.02
CA GLY A 459 -3.28 -11.37 3.99
C GLY A 459 -2.41 -10.60 5.00
N TYR A 460 -2.25 -11.11 6.22
CA TYR A 460 -1.36 -10.49 7.22
C TYR A 460 0.11 -10.58 6.80
N ILE A 461 0.56 -11.74 6.31
CA ILE A 461 1.93 -11.91 5.80
C ILE A 461 2.19 -10.97 4.62
N ALA A 462 1.23 -10.84 3.69
CA ALA A 462 1.34 -9.93 2.55
C ALA A 462 1.40 -8.46 2.98
N TYR A 463 0.59 -8.06 3.97
CA TYR A 463 0.65 -6.74 4.58
C TYR A 463 2.03 -6.44 5.16
N VAL A 464 2.58 -7.34 6.00
CA VAL A 464 3.89 -7.10 6.61
C VAL A 464 4.97 -7.04 5.53
N LYS A 465 4.94 -7.93 4.53
CA LYS A 465 5.86 -7.86 3.39
C LYS A 465 5.77 -6.52 2.64
N LYS A 466 4.58 -5.92 2.54
CA LYS A 466 4.42 -4.57 1.98
C LYS A 466 5.04 -3.53 2.91
N LEU A 467 4.75 -3.60 4.22
CA LEU A 467 5.30 -2.69 5.23
C LEU A 467 6.84 -2.69 5.24
N VAL A 468 7.46 -3.87 5.23
CA VAL A 468 8.93 -4.00 5.20
C VAL A 468 9.51 -3.39 3.92
N ARG A 469 8.85 -3.62 2.77
CA ARG A 469 9.24 -2.98 1.51
C ARG A 469 9.13 -1.47 1.62
N ASP A 470 8.02 -0.94 2.10
CA ASP A 470 7.79 0.50 2.19
C ASP A 470 8.79 1.19 3.14
N VAL A 471 9.17 0.56 4.26
CA VAL A 471 10.21 1.08 5.18
C VAL A 471 11.62 1.03 4.56
N LYS A 472 11.94 0.01 3.76
CA LYS A 472 13.25 -0.10 3.09
C LYS A 472 13.45 0.88 1.94
N LYS A 473 12.39 1.52 1.42
CA LYS A 473 12.45 2.51 0.32
C LYS A 473 13.00 3.88 0.71
N GLY A 474 13.58 4.03 1.91
CA GLY A 474 14.18 5.28 2.35
C GLY A 474 15.48 5.62 1.60
N LYS A 475 15.42 6.72 0.82
CA LYS A 475 16.50 7.45 0.11
C LYS A 475 16.92 6.93 -1.28
N GLY A 476 16.27 7.46 -2.31
CA GLY A 476 16.82 7.61 -3.67
C GLY A 476 15.84 8.35 -4.60
N GLU A 477 16.24 8.67 -5.83
CA GLU A 477 15.51 9.54 -6.78
C GLU A 477 14.37 8.81 -7.51
N ILE A 478 13.16 9.36 -7.66
CA ILE A 478 12.08 8.61 -8.35
C ILE A 478 12.25 8.65 -9.86
N LEU A 479 12.27 7.48 -10.52
CA LEU A 479 12.13 7.38 -11.97
C LEU A 479 10.71 6.95 -12.36
N ALA A 480 10.02 7.77 -13.14
CA ALA A 480 8.76 7.41 -13.77
C ALA A 480 8.97 6.68 -15.09
N ASN A 481 9.55 5.49 -15.03
CA ASN A 481 9.88 4.79 -16.27
C ASN A 481 8.71 3.95 -16.81
N SER A 482 8.12 4.46 -17.90
CA SER A 482 7.21 3.71 -18.78
C SER A 482 7.95 2.61 -19.55
N LEU A 483 8.18 1.48 -18.89
CA LEU A 483 8.64 0.26 -19.55
C LEU A 483 7.79 -0.06 -20.78
N ALA A 484 8.40 0.01 -21.96
CA ALA A 484 7.66 0.28 -23.17
C ALA A 484 7.14 -0.94 -23.94
N ARG A 485 6.08 -0.69 -24.71
CA ARG A 485 5.62 -1.48 -25.85
C ARG A 485 4.78 -0.59 -26.78
N LEU A 486 4.61 -1.07 -28.02
CA LEU A 486 3.51 -0.84 -28.98
C LEU A 486 2.06 -0.88 -28.42
N LYS A 487 1.89 -1.07 -27.11
CA LYS A 487 0.66 -0.84 -26.38
C LYS A 487 1.10 -0.32 -25.02
N ASN A 488 0.86 0.96 -24.74
CA ASN A 488 0.38 1.49 -23.46
C ASN A 488 0.57 3.01 -23.35
N ASN A 489 -0.53 3.67 -22.94
CA ASN A 489 -0.70 5.06 -22.49
C ASN A 489 0.28 6.14 -23.00
N GLN A 490 0.54 6.17 -24.32
CA GLN A 490 1.36 7.20 -24.99
C GLN A 490 0.62 8.53 -25.09
N ARG A 491 0.31 9.10 -23.93
CA ARG A 491 -0.45 10.34 -23.77
C ARG A 491 -0.03 11.07 -22.50
N LEU A 492 -0.13 12.39 -22.56
CA LEU A 492 0.17 13.28 -21.45
C LEU A 492 -1.04 13.34 -20.51
N ARG A 493 -2.24 13.50 -21.06
CA ARG A 493 -3.46 13.67 -20.27
C ARG A 493 -4.11 12.34 -19.94
N ASP A 494 -4.92 12.33 -18.89
CA ASP A 494 -5.75 11.20 -18.52
C ASP A 494 -4.94 9.88 -18.33
N ASN A 495 -3.74 9.97 -17.75
CA ASN A 495 -2.79 8.86 -17.59
C ASN A 495 -2.47 8.61 -16.10
N TRP A 496 -3.10 7.60 -15.50
CA TRP A 496 -2.92 7.28 -14.08
C TRP A 496 -1.49 6.90 -13.71
N ALA A 497 -0.74 6.27 -14.62
CA ALA A 497 0.65 5.88 -14.36
C ALA A 497 1.54 7.13 -14.24
N LEU A 498 1.40 8.08 -15.19
CA LEU A 498 2.13 9.36 -15.15
C LEU A 498 1.71 10.22 -13.95
N ILE A 499 0.41 10.28 -13.65
CA ILE A 499 -0.11 11.01 -12.48
C ILE A 499 0.49 10.45 -11.19
N HIS A 500 0.48 9.12 -11.02
CA HIS A 500 1.07 8.45 -9.86
C HIS A 500 2.56 8.74 -9.76
N ALA A 501 3.30 8.62 -10.86
CA ALA A 501 4.72 8.93 -10.93
C ALA A 501 5.07 10.34 -10.45
N VAL A 502 4.37 11.35 -10.97
CA VAL A 502 4.61 12.76 -10.61
C VAL A 502 4.17 13.04 -9.17
N ASP A 503 3.06 12.46 -8.71
CA ASP A 503 2.64 12.57 -7.30
C ASP A 503 3.68 11.98 -6.34
N GLN A 504 4.25 10.82 -6.66
CA GLN A 504 5.31 10.24 -5.84
C GLN A 504 6.58 11.10 -5.86
N ALA A 505 7.00 11.56 -7.04
CA ALA A 505 8.18 12.42 -7.19
C ALA A 505 8.05 13.69 -6.35
N ASN A 506 6.88 14.32 -6.38
CA ASN A 506 6.57 15.49 -5.56
C ASN A 506 6.55 15.18 -4.06
N ARG A 507 6.03 14.02 -3.64
CA ARG A 507 6.02 13.62 -2.22
C ARG A 507 7.41 13.35 -1.66
N LEU A 508 8.29 12.75 -2.45
CA LEU A 508 9.67 12.47 -2.03
C LEU A 508 10.62 13.63 -2.34
N ASN A 509 10.13 14.71 -2.96
CA ASN A 509 10.93 15.87 -3.36
C ASN A 509 12.13 15.48 -4.23
N VAL A 510 11.88 14.74 -5.31
CA VAL A 510 12.88 14.21 -6.25
C VAL A 510 12.44 14.51 -7.69
N PRO A 511 13.37 14.55 -8.66
CA PRO A 511 13.01 14.77 -10.05
C PRO A 511 12.28 13.54 -10.63
N VAL A 512 11.70 13.70 -11.81
CA VAL A 512 10.98 12.64 -12.53
C VAL A 512 11.34 12.68 -14.01
N ALA A 513 11.45 11.52 -14.64
CA ALA A 513 11.72 11.35 -16.07
C ALA A 513 10.82 10.27 -16.66
N VAL A 514 10.46 10.40 -17.94
CA VAL A 514 9.75 9.36 -18.70
C VAL A 514 10.74 8.64 -19.61
N ALA A 515 10.70 7.31 -19.64
CA ALA A 515 11.55 6.51 -20.50
C ALA A 515 10.70 5.58 -21.36
N PHE A 516 11.01 5.43 -22.64
CA PHE A 516 10.38 4.50 -23.57
C PHE A 516 11.44 3.63 -24.24
N ASN A 517 11.21 2.34 -24.34
CA ASN A 517 12.06 1.34 -24.99
C ASN A 517 11.41 0.80 -26.27
N LEU A 518 12.00 1.13 -27.43
CA LEU A 518 11.57 0.68 -28.73
C LEU A 518 12.13 -0.71 -29.04
N PHE A 519 11.23 -1.59 -29.51
CA PHE A 519 11.57 -2.92 -29.99
C PHE A 519 11.34 -3.01 -31.50
N ASP A 520 12.42 -3.17 -32.25
CA ASP A 520 12.42 -3.13 -33.73
C ASP A 520 11.56 -4.22 -34.39
N GLN A 521 11.24 -5.33 -33.71
CA GLN A 521 10.48 -6.46 -34.27
C GLN A 521 9.43 -7.05 -33.33
N PHE A 522 8.83 -6.23 -32.47
CA PHE A 522 7.89 -6.74 -31.49
C PHE A 522 6.62 -7.35 -32.13
N LEU A 523 6.42 -8.67 -31.91
CA LEU A 523 5.33 -9.49 -32.50
C LEU A 523 5.16 -9.27 -34.01
N GLY A 524 6.26 -9.06 -34.73
CA GLY A 524 6.23 -8.86 -36.18
C GLY A 524 5.54 -7.57 -36.63
N ALA A 525 5.50 -6.53 -35.79
CA ALA A 525 5.03 -5.19 -36.16
C ALA A 525 5.71 -4.68 -37.44
N LYS A 526 4.94 -4.00 -38.30
CA LYS A 526 5.39 -3.49 -39.60
C LYS A 526 5.29 -1.96 -39.66
N ALA A 527 5.60 -1.38 -40.81
CA ALA A 527 5.63 0.07 -41.00
C ALA A 527 4.31 0.71 -40.57
N ARG A 528 3.18 0.04 -40.86
CA ARG A 528 1.86 0.47 -40.43
C ARG A 528 1.74 0.84 -38.95
N GLN A 529 2.23 -0.03 -38.07
CA GLN A 529 1.97 0.10 -36.65
C GLN A 529 3.11 0.82 -35.95
N LEU A 530 4.35 0.56 -36.37
CA LEU A 530 5.51 1.25 -35.83
C LEU A 530 5.53 2.73 -36.26
N GLY A 531 5.20 3.04 -37.52
CA GLY A 531 5.13 4.42 -38.01
C GLY A 531 4.06 5.23 -37.28
N PHE A 532 2.84 4.67 -37.15
CA PHE A 532 1.75 5.30 -36.40
C PHE A 532 2.11 5.54 -34.93
N MET A 533 2.75 4.55 -34.28
CA MET A 533 3.22 4.68 -32.90
C MET A 533 4.29 5.77 -32.77
N LEU A 534 5.37 5.71 -33.56
CA LEU A 534 6.52 6.62 -33.44
C LEU A 534 6.13 8.07 -33.73
N ARG A 535 5.28 8.33 -34.73
CA ARG A 535 4.75 9.67 -35.01
C ARG A 535 3.85 10.18 -33.87
N GLY A 536 3.12 9.29 -33.20
CA GLY A 536 2.37 9.63 -31.98
C GLY A 536 3.29 9.94 -30.80
N LEU A 537 4.35 9.14 -30.63
CA LEU A 537 5.33 9.28 -29.56
C LEU A 537 6.18 10.55 -29.74
N GLN A 538 6.53 10.93 -30.97
CA GLN A 538 7.18 12.19 -31.30
C GLN A 538 6.34 13.40 -30.84
N LYS A 539 5.01 13.35 -31.05
CA LYS A 539 4.10 14.40 -30.57
C LYS A 539 4.05 14.41 -29.04
N PHE A 540 3.94 13.24 -28.40
CA PHE A 540 3.94 13.13 -26.93
C PHE A 540 5.22 13.66 -26.30
N HIS A 541 6.39 13.32 -26.86
CA HIS A 541 7.69 13.79 -26.40
C HIS A 541 7.77 15.32 -26.38
N ARG A 542 7.38 15.97 -27.48
CA ARG A 542 7.32 17.44 -27.52
C ARG A 542 6.37 17.98 -26.44
N ASP A 543 5.16 17.43 -26.34
CA ASP A 543 4.13 17.95 -25.45
C ASP A 543 4.51 17.80 -23.96
N ILE A 544 5.20 16.71 -23.56
CA ILE A 544 5.60 16.49 -22.16
C ILE A 544 6.76 17.41 -21.73
N GLU A 545 7.73 17.66 -22.61
CA GLU A 545 8.84 18.56 -22.32
C GLU A 545 8.40 20.04 -22.31
N GLU A 546 7.56 20.43 -23.27
CA GLU A 546 7.04 21.81 -23.36
C GLU A 546 6.05 22.15 -22.24
N THR A 547 5.21 21.20 -21.82
CA THR A 547 4.12 21.47 -20.87
C THR A 547 4.51 21.21 -19.41
N LEU A 548 5.28 20.15 -19.15
CA LEU A 548 5.60 19.71 -17.79
C LEU A 548 7.09 19.78 -17.44
N HIS A 549 7.96 20.08 -18.42
CA HIS A 549 9.41 20.07 -18.24
C HIS A 549 9.95 18.74 -17.71
N ILE A 550 9.26 17.64 -18.04
CA ILE A 550 9.69 16.28 -17.70
C ILE A 550 10.47 15.72 -18.90
N PRO A 551 11.74 15.31 -18.74
CA PRO A 551 12.53 14.78 -19.84
C PRO A 551 12.01 13.44 -20.33
N PHE A 552 12.18 13.20 -21.63
CA PHE A 552 11.80 11.95 -22.28
C PHE A 552 13.03 11.20 -22.82
N PHE A 553 13.21 9.95 -22.40
CA PHE A 553 14.29 9.08 -22.84
C PHE A 553 13.76 8.01 -23.79
N LEU A 554 14.43 7.84 -24.93
CA LEU A 554 14.13 6.76 -25.88
C LEU A 554 15.31 5.79 -25.95
N PHE A 555 15.04 4.53 -25.63
CA PHE A 555 15.99 3.42 -25.71
C PHE A 555 15.63 2.51 -26.89
N GLN A 556 16.65 1.89 -27.49
CA GLN A 556 16.49 0.83 -28.49
C GLN A 556 17.24 -0.41 -27.99
N GLY A 557 16.62 -1.58 -28.07
CA GLY A 557 17.19 -2.85 -27.61
C GLY A 557 16.28 -3.57 -26.61
N GLU A 558 16.85 -4.55 -25.90
CA GLU A 558 16.10 -5.37 -24.95
C GLU A 558 15.83 -4.61 -23.64
N ALA A 559 14.55 -4.44 -23.29
CA ALA A 559 14.16 -3.71 -22.08
C ALA A 559 14.70 -4.33 -20.78
N ILE A 560 14.95 -5.63 -20.77
CA ILE A 560 15.54 -6.34 -19.63
C ILE A 560 16.98 -5.90 -19.33
N ASP A 561 17.64 -5.20 -20.27
CA ASP A 561 18.97 -4.64 -20.12
C ASP A 561 18.91 -3.11 -20.01
N THR A 562 18.26 -2.45 -20.96
CA THR A 562 18.28 -0.97 -21.07
C THR A 562 17.68 -0.28 -19.84
N ILE A 563 16.66 -0.88 -19.23
CA ILE A 563 15.88 -0.25 -18.18
C ILE A 563 16.56 -0.41 -16.80
N PRO A 564 16.99 -1.61 -16.38
CA PRO A 564 17.85 -1.73 -15.20
C PRO A 564 19.11 -0.86 -15.28
N ASN A 565 19.78 -0.83 -16.44
CA ASN A 565 20.98 -0.01 -16.63
C ASN A 565 20.68 1.48 -16.46
N PHE A 566 19.57 1.96 -17.04
CA PHE A 566 19.18 3.35 -16.89
C PHE A 566 18.80 3.70 -15.45
N LEU A 567 18.06 2.83 -14.75
CA LEU A 567 17.73 3.02 -13.32
C LEU A 567 18.99 3.15 -12.47
N GLN A 568 20.02 2.35 -12.76
CA GLN A 568 21.31 2.44 -12.09
C GLN A 568 22.06 3.73 -12.45
N GLU A 569 22.10 4.10 -13.74
CA GLU A 569 22.76 5.32 -14.24
C GLU A 569 22.23 6.59 -13.56
N CYS A 570 20.92 6.67 -13.34
CA CYS A 570 20.27 7.82 -12.72
C CYS A 570 20.03 7.71 -11.21
N GLY A 571 20.48 6.63 -10.55
CA GLY A 571 20.29 6.49 -9.10
C GLY A 571 18.82 6.41 -8.66
N ALA A 572 17.97 5.76 -9.46
CA ALA A 572 16.54 5.68 -9.21
C ALA A 572 16.16 4.87 -7.94
N SER A 573 15.13 5.28 -7.20
CA SER A 573 14.48 4.63 -6.07
C SER A 573 13.08 4.10 -6.37
N LEU A 574 12.50 4.49 -7.49
CA LEU A 574 11.20 4.04 -7.93
C LEU A 574 11.20 3.91 -9.44
N LEU A 575 10.54 2.87 -9.92
CA LEU A 575 10.16 2.60 -11.30
C LEU A 575 8.63 2.50 -11.32
N VAL A 576 7.96 3.38 -12.06
CA VAL A 576 6.50 3.31 -12.27
C VAL A 576 6.18 2.82 -13.67
N THR A 577 5.62 1.62 -13.79
CA THR A 577 5.24 1.00 -15.06
C THR A 577 3.71 1.00 -15.21
N ASP A 578 3.21 1.03 -16.43
CA ASP A 578 1.79 0.80 -16.69
C ASP A 578 1.47 -0.68 -16.94
N PHE A 579 0.20 -1.07 -16.88
CA PHE A 579 -0.25 -2.45 -17.00
C PHE A 579 -0.40 -2.96 -18.45
N SER A 580 -0.04 -4.22 -18.71
CA SER A 580 -0.46 -4.96 -19.92
C SER A 580 -0.59 -6.46 -19.59
N PRO A 581 -1.66 -7.14 -20.02
CA PRO A 581 -1.87 -8.57 -19.71
C PRO A 581 -1.03 -9.52 -20.58
N LEU A 582 -0.37 -9.02 -21.63
CA LEU A 582 0.24 -9.87 -22.65
C LEU A 582 1.54 -10.53 -22.16
N ARG A 583 1.70 -11.82 -22.47
CA ARG A 583 2.72 -12.71 -21.87
C ARG A 583 4.13 -12.13 -21.96
N GLN A 584 4.50 -11.56 -23.11
CA GLN A 584 5.86 -11.05 -23.35
C GLN A 584 6.16 -9.85 -22.45
N VAL A 585 5.19 -8.95 -22.25
CA VAL A 585 5.36 -7.74 -21.43
C VAL A 585 5.47 -8.10 -19.97
N ARG A 586 4.64 -9.04 -19.51
CA ARG A 586 4.71 -9.55 -18.14
C ARG A 586 6.04 -10.25 -17.88
N GLY A 587 6.47 -11.10 -18.81
CA GLY A 587 7.78 -11.77 -18.72
C GLY A 587 8.94 -10.79 -18.63
N TRP A 588 8.95 -9.72 -19.43
CA TRP A 588 10.00 -8.69 -19.31
C TRP A 588 9.98 -7.97 -17.98
N LYS A 589 8.80 -7.60 -17.47
CA LYS A 589 8.68 -6.99 -16.14
C LYS A 589 9.18 -7.93 -15.05
N GLU A 590 8.85 -9.20 -15.13
CA GLU A 590 9.35 -10.23 -14.23
C GLU A 590 10.88 -10.34 -14.27
N GLU A 591 11.49 -10.29 -15.45
CA GLU A 591 12.96 -10.28 -15.58
C GLU A 591 13.60 -8.98 -15.10
N ILE A 592 12.99 -7.83 -15.37
CA ILE A 592 13.47 -6.53 -14.87
C ILE A 592 13.42 -6.50 -13.35
N MET A 593 12.33 -6.98 -12.74
CA MET A 593 12.20 -7.07 -11.28
C MET A 593 13.32 -7.91 -10.65
N LYS A 594 13.88 -8.91 -11.36
CA LYS A 594 15.01 -9.71 -10.88
C LYS A 594 16.36 -9.02 -11.00
N ARG A 595 16.49 -8.04 -11.91
CA ARG A 595 17.75 -7.38 -12.27
C ARG A 595 17.91 -5.99 -11.64
N VAL A 596 16.80 -5.39 -11.24
CA VAL A 596 16.77 -4.10 -10.55
C VAL A 596 17.17 -4.32 -9.08
N PRO A 597 18.07 -3.49 -8.50
CA PRO A 597 18.46 -3.61 -7.10
C PRO A 597 17.27 -3.51 -6.13
N ASP A 598 17.35 -4.19 -4.98
CA ASP A 598 16.32 -4.14 -3.93
C ASP A 598 16.04 -2.73 -3.39
N SER A 599 16.95 -1.77 -3.62
CA SER A 599 16.78 -0.35 -3.28
C SER A 599 15.78 0.39 -4.18
N VAL A 600 15.40 -0.18 -5.34
CA VAL A 600 14.48 0.45 -6.28
C VAL A 600 13.10 -0.19 -6.17
N SER A 601 12.12 0.63 -5.84
CA SER A 601 10.71 0.28 -5.81
C SER A 601 10.18 0.04 -7.22
N ILE A 602 9.28 -0.90 -7.42
CA ILE A 602 8.59 -1.08 -8.70
C ILE A 602 7.09 -1.03 -8.46
N HIS A 603 6.41 -0.06 -9.06
CA HIS A 603 4.97 0.10 -9.00
C HIS A 603 4.37 -0.15 -10.38
N GLU A 604 3.36 -1.02 -10.47
CA GLU A 604 2.56 -1.19 -11.68
C GLU A 604 1.20 -0.51 -11.50
N VAL A 605 0.80 0.31 -12.49
CA VAL A 605 -0.45 1.05 -12.49
C VAL A 605 -1.30 0.62 -13.68
N ASP A 606 -2.53 0.17 -13.44
CA ASP A 606 -3.50 -0.01 -14.52
C ASP A 606 -4.05 1.34 -15.00
N ALA A 607 -3.35 1.92 -15.97
CA ALA A 607 -3.74 3.16 -16.62
C ALA A 607 -4.50 2.94 -17.95
N HIS A 608 -4.81 1.68 -18.28
CA HIS A 608 -5.52 1.30 -19.50
C HIS A 608 -7.00 1.00 -19.24
N ASN A 609 -7.31 0.32 -18.14
CA ASN A 609 -8.68 -0.04 -17.77
C ASN A 609 -9.29 1.03 -16.85
N ILE A 610 -10.63 1.13 -16.86
CA ILE A 610 -11.34 2.03 -15.93
C ILE A 610 -11.30 1.41 -14.54
N VAL A 611 -11.67 0.13 -14.43
CA VAL A 611 -11.51 -0.64 -13.21
C VAL A 611 -10.24 -1.48 -13.37
N PRO A 612 -9.22 -1.36 -12.49
CA PRO A 612 -7.99 -2.13 -12.60
C PRO A 612 -8.27 -3.63 -12.73
N VAL A 613 -7.59 -4.33 -13.64
CA VAL A 613 -7.95 -5.71 -14.02
C VAL A 613 -8.05 -6.68 -12.83
N TRP A 614 -7.16 -6.54 -11.85
CA TRP A 614 -7.09 -7.35 -10.63
C TRP A 614 -8.13 -6.96 -9.58
N VAL A 615 -8.73 -5.77 -9.70
CA VAL A 615 -9.87 -5.33 -8.89
C VAL A 615 -11.20 -5.73 -9.55
N ALA A 616 -11.30 -5.60 -10.87
CA ALA A 616 -12.52 -5.90 -11.63
C ALA A 616 -13.02 -7.34 -11.42
N SER A 617 -12.09 -8.28 -11.28
CA SER A 617 -12.37 -9.66 -10.85
C SER A 617 -11.10 -10.30 -10.30
N ASN A 618 -11.24 -11.16 -9.29
CA ASN A 618 -10.16 -11.98 -8.74
C ASN A 618 -9.94 -13.31 -9.51
N LYS A 619 -10.61 -13.48 -10.66
CA LYS A 619 -10.54 -14.68 -11.49
C LYS A 619 -10.86 -14.40 -12.95
N LEU A 620 -10.55 -15.39 -13.80
CA LEU A 620 -10.99 -15.49 -15.18
C LEU A 620 -12.53 -15.51 -15.26
N GLU A 621 -13.12 -14.58 -16.01
CA GLU A 621 -14.57 -14.49 -16.18
C GLU A 621 -15.06 -15.25 -17.41
N TYR A 622 -16.20 -15.93 -17.26
CA TYR A 622 -16.76 -16.77 -18.33
C TYR A 622 -17.16 -15.94 -19.56
N GLY A 623 -17.77 -14.77 -19.36
CA GLY A 623 -18.10 -13.88 -20.46
C GLY A 623 -18.66 -12.54 -19.99
N ALA A 624 -19.10 -11.71 -20.95
CA ALA A 624 -19.54 -10.35 -20.66
C ALA A 624 -20.67 -10.28 -19.61
N ARG A 625 -21.55 -11.28 -19.58
CA ARG A 625 -22.63 -11.37 -18.56
C ARG A 625 -22.09 -11.40 -17.13
N THR A 626 -20.99 -12.11 -16.89
CA THR A 626 -20.49 -12.35 -15.53
C THR A 626 -19.62 -11.19 -15.05
N ILE A 627 -18.75 -10.64 -15.91
CA ILE A 627 -17.90 -9.50 -15.55
C ILE A 627 -18.65 -8.17 -15.46
N ARG A 628 -19.72 -7.97 -16.27
CA ARG A 628 -20.45 -6.70 -16.34
C ARG A 628 -20.95 -6.23 -14.98
N ARG A 629 -21.54 -7.13 -14.19
CA ARG A 629 -22.06 -6.77 -12.86
C ARG A 629 -20.93 -6.32 -11.94
N LYS A 630 -19.77 -7.00 -12.00
CA LYS A 630 -18.60 -6.67 -11.17
C LYS A 630 -18.05 -5.30 -11.51
N ILE A 631 -17.82 -5.03 -12.79
CA ILE A 631 -17.36 -3.71 -13.26
C ILE A 631 -18.39 -2.64 -12.89
N ASN A 632 -19.67 -2.83 -13.24
CA ASN A 632 -20.71 -1.83 -13.01
C ASN A 632 -20.87 -1.44 -11.53
N ASN A 633 -20.72 -2.39 -10.60
CA ASN A 633 -20.78 -2.11 -9.17
C ASN A 633 -19.62 -1.20 -8.70
N LEU A 634 -18.50 -1.19 -9.42
CA LEU A 634 -17.30 -0.42 -9.09
C LEU A 634 -17.20 0.88 -9.91
N LEU A 635 -17.99 1.06 -10.97
CA LEU A 635 -17.89 2.25 -11.82
C LEU A 635 -18.12 3.57 -11.07
N LEU A 636 -18.87 3.57 -9.96
CA LEU A 636 -19.03 4.80 -9.16
C LEU A 636 -17.71 5.27 -8.54
N ASP A 637 -16.85 4.33 -8.13
CA ASP A 637 -15.57 4.62 -7.47
C ASP A 637 -14.44 4.87 -8.49
N TYR A 638 -14.53 4.25 -9.67
CA TYR A 638 -13.44 4.24 -10.65
C TYR A 638 -13.69 5.10 -11.91
N LEU A 639 -14.94 5.31 -12.33
CA LEU A 639 -15.27 6.20 -13.46
C LEU A 639 -15.39 7.66 -12.99
N ILE A 640 -14.29 8.16 -12.44
CA ILE A 640 -14.10 9.51 -11.93
C ILE A 640 -13.33 10.38 -12.92
N GLU A 641 -13.37 11.70 -12.76
CA GLU A 641 -12.50 12.60 -13.53
C GLU A 641 -11.04 12.47 -13.11
N PHE A 642 -10.13 12.74 -14.04
CA PHE A 642 -8.70 12.75 -13.78
C PHE A 642 -8.30 14.05 -13.07
N PRO A 643 -7.41 14.01 -12.07
CA PRO A 643 -6.84 15.23 -11.50
C PRO A 643 -5.98 15.95 -12.53
N THR A 644 -5.88 17.28 -12.39
CA THR A 644 -4.94 18.08 -13.18
C THR A 644 -3.51 17.71 -12.79
N LEU A 645 -2.74 17.23 -13.76
CA LEU A 645 -1.33 16.92 -13.58
C LEU A 645 -0.54 18.22 -13.38
N LYS A 646 0.10 18.37 -12.23
CA LYS A 646 0.99 19.51 -11.93
C LYS A 646 2.42 19.18 -12.40
N PRO A 647 3.23 20.16 -12.80
CA PRO A 647 4.66 19.96 -13.02
C PRO A 647 5.34 19.39 -11.76
N PRO A 648 6.46 18.66 -11.91
CA PRO A 648 7.26 18.23 -10.77
C PRO A 648 7.86 19.43 -10.03
N ILE A 649 7.99 19.31 -8.70
CA ILE A 649 8.59 20.36 -7.85
C ILE A 649 10.08 20.53 -8.16
N ASN A 650 10.79 19.41 -8.37
CA ASN A 650 12.20 19.39 -8.70
C ASN A 650 12.40 19.03 -10.17
N ASN A 651 13.25 19.80 -10.84
CA ASN A 651 13.60 19.58 -12.23
C ASN A 651 14.69 18.53 -12.35
N TRP A 652 14.59 17.72 -13.41
CA TRP A 652 15.66 16.80 -13.79
C TRP A 652 16.87 17.60 -14.28
N ALA A 653 18.08 17.20 -13.89
CA ALA A 653 19.30 17.86 -14.35
C ALA A 653 19.42 17.78 -15.88
N ALA A 654 19.76 18.88 -16.55
CA ALA A 654 19.75 18.97 -18.00
C ALA A 654 20.58 17.84 -18.66
N THR A 655 19.98 17.12 -19.61
CA THR A 655 20.64 16.07 -20.39
C THR A 655 20.75 16.47 -21.86
N ASN A 656 21.93 16.37 -22.47
CA ASN A 656 22.20 16.71 -23.87
C ASN A 656 21.77 15.62 -24.90
N ARG A 657 20.72 14.82 -24.61
CA ARG A 657 20.29 13.74 -25.52
C ARG A 657 19.21 14.25 -26.47
N THR A 658 19.53 14.36 -27.75
CA THR A 658 18.57 14.67 -28.82
C THR A 658 18.12 13.38 -29.52
N ILE A 659 16.82 13.30 -29.85
CA ILE A 659 16.25 12.17 -30.59
C ILE A 659 16.04 12.59 -32.05
N ASP A 660 16.76 11.95 -32.98
CA ASP A 660 16.50 12.07 -34.41
C ASP A 660 15.30 11.20 -34.83
N TRP A 661 14.11 11.78 -34.70
CA TRP A 661 12.86 11.13 -35.05
C TRP A 661 12.73 10.82 -36.53
N GLU A 662 13.28 11.65 -37.41
CA GLU A 662 13.13 11.49 -38.87
C GLU A 662 13.87 10.23 -39.33
N THR A 663 15.15 10.12 -38.98
CA THR A 663 15.96 8.94 -39.31
C THR A 663 15.40 7.67 -38.66
N LEU A 664 14.92 7.76 -37.41
CA LEU A 664 14.31 6.62 -36.72
C LEU A 664 13.05 6.12 -37.43
N ILE A 665 12.12 7.03 -37.76
CA ILE A 665 10.86 6.69 -38.43
C ILE A 665 11.15 6.15 -39.84
N GLU A 666 12.06 6.76 -40.59
CA GLU A 666 12.45 6.30 -41.93
C GLU A 666 13.02 4.88 -41.88
N ASN A 667 13.92 4.60 -40.93
CA ASN A 667 14.51 3.27 -40.78
C ASN A 667 13.46 2.19 -40.52
N VAL A 668 12.55 2.45 -39.59
CA VAL A 668 11.54 1.48 -39.18
C VAL A 668 10.47 1.27 -40.26
N THR A 669 10.02 2.35 -40.90
CA THR A 669 9.04 2.28 -41.99
C THR A 669 9.62 1.59 -43.23
N ARG A 670 10.90 1.80 -43.54
CA ARG A 670 11.60 1.09 -44.61
C ARG A 670 11.72 -0.40 -44.34
N LYS A 671 12.15 -0.80 -43.13
CA LYS A 671 12.24 -2.23 -42.72
C LYS A 671 10.87 -2.94 -42.79
N GLY A 672 9.78 -2.23 -42.48
CA GLY A 672 8.42 -2.78 -42.44
C GLY A 672 7.54 -2.48 -43.67
N ALA A 673 8.12 -2.05 -44.79
CA ALA A 673 7.39 -1.47 -45.93
C ALA A 673 6.38 -2.40 -46.63
N GLU A 674 6.47 -3.71 -46.38
CA GLU A 674 5.53 -4.74 -46.85
C GLU A 674 4.08 -4.51 -46.38
N VAL A 675 3.88 -3.88 -45.22
CA VAL A 675 2.57 -3.42 -44.73
C VAL A 675 2.64 -1.90 -44.51
N PRO A 676 2.12 -1.09 -45.46
CA PRO A 676 2.29 0.35 -45.45
C PRO A 676 1.48 1.06 -44.35
N GLU A 677 1.93 2.25 -43.96
CA GLU A 677 1.20 3.19 -43.09
C GLU A 677 -0.24 3.44 -43.56
N ILE A 678 -1.11 3.75 -42.59
CA ILE A 678 -2.48 4.18 -42.88
C ILE A 678 -2.50 5.69 -43.13
N GLU A 679 -3.39 6.13 -44.02
CA GLU A 679 -3.53 7.54 -44.42
C GLU A 679 -4.83 8.19 -43.93
N TRP A 680 -5.74 7.41 -43.34
CA TRP A 680 -7.10 7.87 -43.04
C TRP A 680 -7.27 8.46 -41.64
N CYS A 681 -6.26 8.35 -40.78
CA CYS A 681 -6.22 9.05 -39.50
C CYS A 681 -4.79 9.34 -39.05
N GLU A 682 -4.62 10.51 -38.44
CA GLU A 682 -3.36 10.92 -37.83
C GLU A 682 -3.17 10.30 -36.45
N PRO A 683 -1.95 9.92 -36.04
CA PRO A 683 -1.65 9.50 -34.68
C PRO A 683 -1.49 10.68 -33.71
N GLY A 684 -1.58 10.38 -32.42
CA GLY A 684 -1.32 11.30 -31.30
C GLY A 684 -2.58 11.75 -30.56
N GLU A 685 -2.38 12.30 -29.36
CA GLU A 685 -3.45 12.63 -28.43
C GLU A 685 -4.47 13.65 -29.00
N VAL A 686 -3.96 14.68 -29.69
CA VAL A 686 -4.80 15.71 -30.32
C VAL A 686 -5.73 15.11 -31.38
N ALA A 687 -5.19 14.26 -32.27
CA ALA A 687 -5.98 13.60 -33.31
C ALA A 687 -6.99 12.62 -32.71
N ALA A 688 -6.62 11.91 -31.64
CA ALA A 688 -7.53 11.02 -30.93
C ALA A 688 -8.71 11.76 -30.30
N ARG A 689 -8.45 12.94 -29.70
CA ARG A 689 -9.49 13.82 -29.15
C ARG A 689 -10.39 14.39 -30.24
N GLU A 690 -9.84 14.78 -31.39
CA GLU A 690 -10.65 15.22 -32.54
C GLU A 690 -11.52 14.08 -33.09
N ALA A 691 -10.99 12.85 -33.15
CA ALA A 691 -11.77 11.69 -33.54
C ALA A 691 -12.93 11.39 -32.57
N LEU A 692 -12.75 11.67 -31.27
CA LEU A 692 -13.79 11.51 -30.25
C LEU A 692 -14.81 12.64 -30.25
N MET A 693 -14.35 13.90 -30.17
CA MET A 693 -15.15 15.09 -29.83
C MET A 693 -15.14 16.19 -30.89
N GLY A 694 -14.46 16.00 -32.02
CA GLY A 694 -14.32 17.01 -33.07
C GLY A 694 -15.65 17.53 -33.58
N VAL A 695 -15.73 18.83 -33.88
CA VAL A 695 -16.99 19.47 -34.28
C VAL A 695 -17.46 19.01 -35.65
N LYS A 696 -16.52 18.74 -36.57
CA LYS A 696 -16.84 18.36 -37.95
C LYS A 696 -17.18 16.87 -38.10
N ASN A 697 -16.36 15.99 -37.51
CA ASN A 697 -16.42 14.54 -37.74
C ASN A 697 -16.26 13.70 -36.45
N GLY A 698 -16.31 14.32 -35.27
CA GLY A 698 -16.13 13.63 -33.99
C GLY A 698 -17.20 12.57 -33.75
N PHE A 699 -16.80 11.44 -33.17
CA PHE A 699 -17.71 10.33 -32.94
C PHE A 699 -18.88 10.72 -32.05
N LEU A 700 -18.61 11.27 -30.87
CA LEU A 700 -19.62 11.60 -29.86
C LEU A 700 -20.49 12.80 -30.27
N THR A 701 -19.94 13.72 -31.05
CA THR A 701 -20.62 14.94 -31.51
C THR A 701 -21.49 14.73 -32.74
N THR A 702 -21.06 13.91 -33.71
CA THR A 702 -21.71 13.83 -35.03
C THR A 702 -22.22 12.44 -35.42
N ARG A 703 -21.61 11.35 -34.91
CA ARG A 703 -21.85 9.98 -35.43
C ARG A 703 -22.51 9.02 -34.44
N LEU A 704 -22.48 9.33 -33.14
CA LEU A 704 -22.97 8.47 -32.05
C LEU A 704 -24.44 8.07 -32.21
N LYS A 705 -25.30 8.97 -32.69
CA LYS A 705 -26.77 8.79 -32.73
C LYS A 705 -27.19 7.46 -33.35
N ASN A 706 -26.50 7.01 -34.40
CA ASN A 706 -26.84 5.78 -35.13
C ASN A 706 -25.97 4.59 -34.72
N TYR A 707 -25.06 4.72 -33.74
CA TYR A 707 -24.11 3.67 -33.36
C TYR A 707 -24.80 2.33 -33.07
N SER A 708 -25.88 2.35 -32.28
CA SER A 708 -26.59 1.12 -31.89
C SER A 708 -27.18 0.33 -33.06
N THR A 709 -27.58 1.00 -34.15
CA THR A 709 -28.18 0.38 -35.34
C THR A 709 -27.15 0.09 -36.42
N ASP A 710 -26.13 0.95 -36.55
CA ASP A 710 -25.22 0.93 -37.71
C ASP A 710 -23.93 0.15 -37.45
N ARG A 711 -23.51 -0.06 -36.20
CA ARG A 711 -22.24 -0.74 -35.85
C ARG A 711 -22.08 -2.17 -36.39
N ASN A 712 -23.18 -2.81 -36.77
CA ASN A 712 -23.20 -4.17 -37.32
C ASN A 712 -23.39 -4.20 -38.84
N ASN A 713 -23.38 -3.05 -39.52
CA ASN A 713 -23.53 -2.94 -40.96
C ASN A 713 -22.21 -2.48 -41.61
N PRO A 714 -21.47 -3.39 -42.28
CA PRO A 714 -20.19 -3.07 -42.93
C PRO A 714 -20.26 -1.99 -44.02
N LEU A 715 -21.44 -1.72 -44.59
CA LEU A 715 -21.65 -0.61 -45.53
C LEU A 715 -21.74 0.77 -44.87
N LYS A 716 -21.77 0.82 -43.53
CA LYS A 716 -21.81 2.06 -42.76
C LYS A 716 -20.54 2.20 -41.91
N PRO A 717 -19.34 2.27 -42.52
CA PRO A 717 -18.08 2.31 -41.76
C PRO A 717 -17.99 3.49 -40.80
N HIS A 718 -18.62 4.63 -41.13
CA HIS A 718 -18.70 5.81 -40.25
C HIS A 718 -19.61 5.63 -39.02
N GLY A 719 -20.42 4.56 -38.99
CA GLY A 719 -21.22 4.17 -37.83
C GLY A 719 -20.38 3.60 -36.67
N LEU A 720 -19.10 3.28 -36.89
CA LEU A 720 -18.14 2.90 -35.84
C LEU A 720 -17.39 4.11 -35.30
N SER A 721 -16.90 4.06 -34.06
CA SER A 721 -16.18 5.19 -33.46
C SER A 721 -14.88 5.55 -34.18
N GLY A 722 -14.15 4.54 -34.65
CA GLY A 722 -12.80 4.72 -35.20
C GLY A 722 -11.73 4.89 -34.12
N LEU A 723 -12.05 4.61 -32.85
CA LEU A 723 -11.15 4.88 -31.72
C LEU A 723 -10.12 3.77 -31.43
N SER A 724 -10.28 2.58 -32.02
CA SER A 724 -9.41 1.44 -31.70
C SER A 724 -7.92 1.66 -31.98
N PRO A 725 -7.46 2.38 -33.03
CA PRO A 725 -6.04 2.71 -33.19
C PRO A 725 -5.50 3.51 -32.00
N TYR A 726 -6.26 4.52 -31.57
CA TYR A 726 -5.88 5.41 -30.47
C TYR A 726 -5.91 4.69 -29.12
N LEU A 727 -6.95 3.88 -28.88
CA LEU A 727 -7.07 3.09 -27.65
C LEU A 727 -5.95 2.05 -27.57
N HIS A 728 -5.60 1.40 -28.68
CA HIS A 728 -4.51 0.44 -28.74
C HIS A 728 -3.18 1.08 -28.34
N PHE A 729 -2.75 2.17 -28.98
CA PHE A 729 -1.51 2.85 -28.62
C PHE A 729 -1.62 3.70 -27.34
N GLY A 730 -2.79 3.76 -26.71
CA GLY A 730 -3.03 4.55 -25.49
C GLY A 730 -2.95 6.06 -25.71
N GLN A 731 -3.13 6.53 -26.95
CA GLN A 731 -3.19 7.94 -27.34
C GLN A 731 -4.49 8.62 -26.89
N ILE A 732 -5.48 7.84 -26.41
CA ILE A 732 -6.62 8.35 -25.65
C ILE A 732 -7.00 7.37 -24.56
N SER A 733 -7.41 7.89 -23.41
CA SER A 733 -7.91 7.07 -22.30
C SER A 733 -9.31 6.54 -22.60
N ALA A 734 -9.53 5.24 -22.38
CA ALA A 734 -10.87 4.65 -22.45
C ALA A 734 -11.80 5.25 -21.39
N GLN A 735 -11.26 5.59 -20.20
CA GLN A 735 -11.99 6.29 -19.15
C GLN A 735 -12.43 7.68 -19.62
N ARG A 736 -11.55 8.44 -20.30
CA ARG A 736 -11.93 9.72 -20.92
C ARG A 736 -13.07 9.54 -21.92
N CYS A 737 -12.97 8.56 -22.83
CA CYS A 737 -14.05 8.25 -23.78
C CYS A 737 -15.38 7.92 -23.07
N ALA A 738 -15.33 7.16 -21.97
CA ALA A 738 -16.50 6.79 -21.19
C ALA A 738 -17.13 7.99 -20.46
N LEU A 739 -16.30 8.86 -19.85
CA LEU A 739 -16.75 10.09 -19.19
C LEU A 739 -17.47 11.01 -20.17
N GLU A 740 -16.89 11.26 -21.36
CA GLU A 740 -17.51 12.11 -22.36
C GLU A 740 -18.81 11.50 -22.91
N ALA A 741 -18.84 10.19 -23.16
CA ALA A 741 -20.07 9.53 -23.59
C ALA A 741 -21.17 9.58 -22.53
N ARG A 742 -20.83 9.45 -21.24
CA ARG A 742 -21.79 9.54 -20.13
C ARG A 742 -22.46 10.91 -20.05
N LYS A 743 -21.74 12.00 -20.34
CA LYS A 743 -22.31 13.37 -20.39
C LYS A 743 -23.40 13.50 -21.45
N LEU A 744 -23.36 12.69 -22.50
CA LEU A 744 -24.35 12.68 -23.58
C LEU A 744 -25.51 11.72 -23.33
N ARG A 745 -25.53 11.00 -22.22
CA ARG A 745 -26.58 10.01 -21.90
C ARG A 745 -27.89 10.71 -21.49
N LYS A 746 -28.72 11.06 -22.48
CA LYS A 746 -30.07 11.62 -22.33
C LYS A 746 -31.09 10.65 -22.94
N PHE A 747 -32.39 10.84 -22.71
CA PHE A 747 -33.45 9.94 -23.19
C PHE A 747 -33.31 9.57 -24.69
N ASN A 748 -33.04 10.55 -25.56
CA ASN A 748 -32.92 10.35 -27.01
C ASN A 748 -31.57 9.75 -27.48
N THR A 749 -30.57 9.68 -26.62
CA THR A 749 -29.21 9.20 -26.91
C THR A 749 -28.79 8.03 -26.01
N GLN A 750 -29.67 7.57 -25.13
CA GLN A 750 -29.40 6.53 -24.15
C GLN A 750 -28.98 5.22 -24.82
N LYS A 751 -29.76 4.74 -25.79
CA LYS A 751 -29.49 3.47 -26.48
C LYS A 751 -28.13 3.44 -27.21
N PRO A 752 -27.75 4.44 -28.03
CA PRO A 752 -26.43 4.47 -28.63
C PRO A 752 -25.29 4.64 -27.63
N VAL A 753 -25.47 5.44 -26.57
CA VAL A 753 -24.47 5.59 -25.49
C VAL A 753 -24.25 4.28 -24.74
N ASP A 754 -25.33 3.62 -24.29
CA ASP A 754 -25.25 2.37 -23.53
C ASP A 754 -24.60 1.25 -24.38
N ALA A 755 -24.93 1.19 -25.67
CA ALA A 755 -24.28 0.26 -26.60
C ALA A 755 -22.79 0.55 -26.78
N PHE A 756 -22.37 1.83 -26.83
CA PHE A 756 -20.97 2.21 -26.93
C PHE A 756 -20.20 1.88 -25.64
N LEU A 757 -20.76 2.20 -24.47
CA LEU A 757 -20.13 1.93 -23.17
C LEU A 757 -19.99 0.42 -22.90
N GLU A 758 -20.94 -0.41 -23.33
CA GLU A 758 -20.81 -1.87 -23.25
C GLU A 758 -19.58 -2.37 -24.03
N GLU A 759 -19.37 -1.90 -25.26
CA GLU A 759 -18.23 -2.34 -26.07
C GLU A 759 -16.90 -1.72 -25.58
N LEU A 760 -16.92 -0.44 -25.17
CA LEU A 760 -15.73 0.30 -24.71
C LEU A 760 -15.23 -0.17 -23.33
N ILE A 761 -16.14 -0.47 -22.40
CA ILE A 761 -15.81 -0.83 -21.02
C ILE A 761 -15.85 -2.35 -20.89
N VAL A 762 -17.04 -2.94 -20.95
CA VAL A 762 -17.26 -4.34 -20.56
C VAL A 762 -16.53 -5.29 -21.49
N ARG A 763 -16.65 -5.12 -22.81
CA ARG A 763 -16.01 -6.05 -23.77
C ARG A 763 -14.49 -5.88 -23.80
N ARG A 764 -14.01 -4.65 -23.79
CA ARG A 764 -12.58 -4.36 -23.81
C ARG A 764 -11.86 -4.87 -22.56
N GLU A 765 -12.41 -4.56 -21.38
CA GLU A 765 -11.81 -4.96 -20.09
C GLU A 765 -11.99 -6.46 -19.82
N LEU A 766 -13.01 -7.10 -20.40
CA LEU A 766 -13.11 -8.57 -20.42
C LEU A 766 -11.95 -9.20 -21.20
N SER A 767 -11.52 -8.60 -22.30
CA SER A 767 -10.37 -9.12 -23.05
C SER A 767 -9.08 -9.03 -22.23
N ASP A 768 -8.89 -7.93 -21.49
CA ASP A 768 -7.76 -7.79 -20.56
C ASP A 768 -7.85 -8.80 -19.41
N ASN A 769 -9.04 -9.02 -18.84
CA ASN A 769 -9.28 -10.08 -17.83
C ASN A 769 -8.89 -11.46 -18.37
N PHE A 770 -9.31 -11.80 -19.60
CA PHE A 770 -9.00 -13.08 -20.21
C PHE A 770 -7.50 -13.27 -20.38
N CYS A 771 -6.81 -12.33 -21.03
CA CYS A 771 -5.37 -12.45 -21.26
C CYS A 771 -4.57 -12.41 -19.94
N TYR A 772 -5.07 -11.74 -18.90
CA TYR A 772 -4.38 -11.67 -17.60
C TYR A 772 -4.45 -13.00 -16.83
N TYR A 773 -5.62 -13.65 -16.81
CA TYR A 773 -5.84 -14.87 -16.03
C TYR A 773 -5.66 -16.18 -16.81
N GLN A 774 -5.63 -16.15 -18.14
CA GLN A 774 -5.42 -17.32 -18.99
C GLN A 774 -4.04 -17.25 -19.69
N PRO A 775 -3.01 -17.94 -19.18
CA PRO A 775 -1.68 -17.93 -19.77
C PRO A 775 -1.64 -18.45 -21.21
N HIS A 776 -2.64 -19.22 -21.67
CA HIS A 776 -2.73 -19.77 -23.01
C HIS A 776 -3.74 -19.02 -23.90
N TYR A 777 -3.88 -17.70 -23.69
CA TYR A 777 -4.92 -16.86 -24.32
C TYR A 777 -4.92 -16.83 -25.86
N ASP A 778 -3.86 -17.30 -26.50
CA ASP A 778 -3.59 -17.31 -27.95
C ASP A 778 -3.54 -18.73 -28.54
N SER A 779 -4.02 -19.74 -27.81
CA SER A 779 -4.03 -21.14 -28.27
C SER A 779 -5.30 -21.87 -27.87
N LEU A 780 -5.59 -23.02 -28.51
CA LEU A 780 -6.77 -23.83 -28.19
C LEU A 780 -6.81 -24.26 -26.71
N GLN A 781 -5.65 -24.38 -26.05
CA GLN A 781 -5.56 -24.72 -24.62
C GLN A 781 -6.25 -23.69 -23.72
N GLY A 782 -6.30 -22.42 -24.14
CA GLY A 782 -6.94 -21.35 -23.38
C GLY A 782 -8.46 -21.31 -23.50
N ALA A 783 -9.06 -22.14 -24.36
CA ALA A 783 -10.51 -22.20 -24.54
C ALA A 783 -11.21 -22.97 -23.40
N TRP A 784 -12.49 -22.69 -23.19
CA TRP A 784 -13.32 -23.44 -22.23
C TRP A 784 -13.48 -24.90 -22.64
N ASP A 785 -13.60 -25.79 -21.65
CA ASP A 785 -13.69 -27.24 -21.86
C ASP A 785 -14.73 -27.65 -22.89
N TRP A 786 -15.95 -27.09 -22.80
CA TRP A 786 -17.03 -27.42 -23.74
C TRP A 786 -16.66 -27.11 -25.19
N ALA A 787 -15.89 -26.03 -25.41
CA ALA A 787 -15.47 -25.60 -26.74
C ALA A 787 -14.32 -26.46 -27.25
N ARG A 788 -13.37 -26.85 -26.39
CA ARG A 788 -12.30 -27.78 -26.76
C ARG A 788 -12.88 -29.14 -27.14
N VAL A 789 -13.77 -29.69 -26.30
CA VAL A 789 -14.42 -30.98 -26.53
C VAL A 789 -15.17 -30.98 -27.86
N THR A 790 -16.06 -30.00 -28.08
CA THR A 790 -16.86 -29.97 -29.32
C THR A 790 -15.99 -29.77 -30.56
N LEU A 791 -14.90 -29.01 -30.49
CA LEU A 791 -13.97 -28.88 -31.61
C LEU A 791 -13.19 -30.17 -31.89
N MET A 792 -12.85 -30.95 -30.86
CA MET A 792 -12.16 -32.24 -30.99
C MET A 792 -13.08 -33.32 -31.55
N GLU A 793 -14.34 -33.37 -31.13
CA GLU A 793 -15.35 -34.31 -31.65
C GLU A 793 -15.53 -34.15 -33.17
N HIS A 794 -15.42 -32.92 -33.68
CA HIS A 794 -15.55 -32.58 -35.09
C HIS A 794 -14.22 -32.43 -35.84
N ALA A 795 -13.09 -32.84 -35.22
CA ALA A 795 -11.77 -32.67 -35.82
C ALA A 795 -11.58 -33.46 -37.12
N LEU A 796 -12.31 -34.57 -37.31
CA LEU A 796 -12.22 -35.43 -38.48
C LEU A 796 -13.29 -35.15 -39.55
N ASP A 797 -14.17 -34.18 -39.33
CA ASP A 797 -15.21 -33.83 -40.29
C ASP A 797 -14.61 -33.39 -41.62
N LYS A 798 -15.22 -33.78 -42.74
CA LYS A 798 -14.76 -33.31 -44.05
C LYS A 798 -15.04 -31.81 -44.19
N ARG A 799 -14.00 -31.02 -44.49
CA ARG A 799 -14.13 -29.59 -44.83
C ARG A 799 -14.48 -29.45 -46.30
N GLU A 800 -15.39 -28.53 -46.62
CA GLU A 800 -15.80 -28.24 -48.00
C GLU A 800 -14.66 -27.63 -48.82
N HIS A 801 -13.85 -26.78 -48.18
CA HIS A 801 -12.66 -26.17 -48.76
C HIS A 801 -11.48 -26.30 -47.79
N LEU A 802 -10.27 -26.35 -48.34
CA LEU A 802 -9.03 -26.21 -47.58
C LEU A 802 -8.16 -25.16 -48.28
N TYR A 803 -7.92 -24.04 -47.60
CA TYR A 803 -7.06 -22.98 -48.10
C TYR A 803 -5.77 -22.92 -47.31
N THR A 804 -4.66 -22.70 -48.02
CA THR A 804 -3.38 -22.42 -47.37
C THR A 804 -3.40 -21.04 -46.73
N LYS A 805 -2.51 -20.82 -45.75
CA LYS A 805 -2.25 -19.49 -45.18
C LYS A 805 -2.01 -18.43 -46.25
N GLU A 806 -1.28 -18.76 -47.31
CA GLU A 806 -0.97 -17.83 -48.41
C GLU A 806 -2.21 -17.48 -49.24
N GLN A 807 -3.06 -18.47 -49.56
CA GLN A 807 -4.32 -18.23 -50.28
C GLN A 807 -5.26 -17.36 -49.46
N LEU A 808 -5.38 -17.62 -48.15
CA LEU A 808 -6.15 -16.79 -47.23
C LEU A 808 -5.58 -15.37 -47.16
N GLU A 809 -4.27 -15.21 -46.98
CA GLU A 809 -3.61 -13.91 -46.90
C GLU A 809 -3.83 -13.06 -48.17
N LYS A 810 -3.75 -13.68 -49.35
CA LYS A 810 -3.95 -13.05 -50.65
C LYS A 810 -5.41 -12.90 -51.07
N ALA A 811 -6.38 -13.26 -50.22
CA ALA A 811 -7.81 -13.21 -50.50
C ALA A 811 -8.21 -14.04 -51.74
N GLN A 812 -7.68 -15.26 -51.84
CA GLN A 812 -7.89 -16.20 -52.95
C GLN A 812 -8.82 -17.35 -52.54
N THR A 813 -9.98 -17.02 -51.99
CA THR A 813 -11.03 -18.00 -51.63
C THR A 813 -12.19 -17.96 -52.61
N ALA A 814 -13.06 -18.97 -52.56
CA ALA A 814 -14.31 -19.00 -53.33
C ALA A 814 -15.36 -18.01 -52.81
N ASP A 815 -15.19 -17.47 -51.60
CA ASP A 815 -16.13 -16.53 -50.99
C ASP A 815 -15.73 -15.07 -51.23
N PRO A 816 -16.46 -14.33 -52.09
CA PRO A 816 -16.11 -12.96 -52.41
C PRO A 816 -16.32 -11.98 -51.24
N LEU A 817 -17.23 -12.28 -50.30
CA LEU A 817 -17.43 -11.48 -49.09
C LEU A 817 -16.24 -11.65 -48.14
N TRP A 818 -15.76 -12.88 -47.97
CA TRP A 818 -14.56 -13.14 -47.19
C TRP A 818 -13.33 -12.45 -47.79
N ASN A 819 -13.15 -12.58 -49.11
CA ASN A 819 -12.06 -11.92 -49.83
C ASN A 819 -12.12 -10.39 -49.66
N ALA A 820 -13.30 -9.78 -49.73
CA ALA A 820 -13.47 -8.35 -49.46
C ALA A 820 -13.07 -7.98 -48.03
N SER A 821 -13.47 -8.75 -47.02
CA SER A 821 -13.07 -8.48 -45.63
C SER A 821 -11.54 -8.55 -45.43
N GLN A 822 -10.89 -9.57 -46.02
CA GLN A 822 -9.44 -9.73 -45.99
C GLN A 822 -8.74 -8.55 -46.68
N LEU A 823 -9.22 -8.12 -47.85
CA LEU A 823 -8.63 -6.99 -48.58
C LEU A 823 -8.85 -5.65 -47.88
N GLU A 824 -9.97 -5.45 -47.18
CA GLU A 824 -10.18 -4.30 -46.30
C GLU A 824 -9.10 -4.26 -45.22
N MET A 825 -8.88 -5.37 -44.51
CA MET A 825 -7.82 -5.48 -43.50
C MET A 825 -6.42 -5.19 -44.08
N VAL A 826 -6.06 -5.83 -45.20
CA VAL A 826 -4.74 -5.71 -45.81
C VAL A 826 -4.46 -4.26 -46.24
N HIS A 827 -5.38 -3.64 -46.98
CA HIS A 827 -5.14 -2.34 -47.59
C HIS A 827 -5.52 -1.15 -46.70
N TYR A 828 -6.65 -1.22 -46.01
CA TYR A 828 -7.14 -0.14 -45.15
C TYR A 828 -6.56 -0.21 -43.73
N GLY A 829 -6.13 -1.39 -43.29
CA GLY A 829 -5.55 -1.60 -41.97
C GLY A 829 -6.55 -1.72 -40.83
N LYS A 830 -7.85 -1.73 -41.15
CA LYS A 830 -8.91 -1.90 -40.17
C LYS A 830 -10.16 -2.54 -40.77
N MET A 831 -10.36 -3.84 -40.53
CA MET A 831 -11.59 -4.51 -40.93
C MET A 831 -12.78 -4.04 -40.08
N HIS A 832 -13.97 -3.96 -40.69
CA HIS A 832 -15.21 -3.71 -39.97
C HIS A 832 -15.45 -4.76 -38.88
N GLY A 833 -15.88 -4.34 -37.68
CA GLY A 833 -15.98 -5.22 -36.51
C GLY A 833 -16.88 -6.45 -36.73
N PHE A 834 -18.03 -6.26 -37.38
CA PHE A 834 -18.91 -7.38 -37.76
C PHE A 834 -18.21 -8.38 -38.71
N MET A 835 -17.40 -7.88 -39.63
CA MET A 835 -16.70 -8.73 -40.60
C MET A 835 -15.55 -9.50 -39.97
N ARG A 836 -14.91 -9.01 -38.89
CA ARG A 836 -13.89 -9.80 -38.16
C ARG A 836 -14.45 -11.13 -37.64
N MET A 837 -15.68 -11.12 -37.14
CA MET A 837 -16.38 -12.33 -36.69
C MET A 837 -16.64 -13.31 -37.83
N TYR A 838 -17.16 -12.81 -38.96
CA TYR A 838 -17.39 -13.62 -40.16
C TYR A 838 -16.08 -14.22 -40.67
N TRP A 839 -15.08 -13.36 -40.81
CA TRP A 839 -13.76 -13.67 -41.35
C TRP A 839 -13.06 -14.78 -40.56
N ALA A 840 -12.96 -14.66 -39.23
CA ALA A 840 -12.27 -15.65 -38.41
C ALA A 840 -13.03 -17.00 -38.37
N LYS A 841 -14.37 -16.97 -38.38
CA LYS A 841 -15.18 -18.20 -38.44
C LYS A 841 -14.98 -18.97 -39.75
N LYS A 842 -14.81 -18.28 -40.86
CA LYS A 842 -14.54 -18.90 -42.15
C LYS A 842 -13.13 -19.53 -42.21
N ILE A 843 -12.16 -18.96 -41.50
CA ILE A 843 -10.84 -19.59 -41.34
C ILE A 843 -10.98 -20.95 -40.63
N LEU A 844 -11.80 -21.06 -39.58
CA LEU A 844 -12.11 -22.34 -38.93
C LEU A 844 -12.77 -23.34 -39.91
N GLU A 845 -13.67 -22.86 -40.77
CA GLU A 845 -14.37 -23.71 -41.75
C GLU A 845 -13.45 -24.25 -42.86
N TRP A 846 -12.35 -23.54 -43.17
CA TRP A 846 -11.53 -23.80 -44.36
C TRP A 846 -10.06 -24.14 -44.07
N THR A 847 -9.75 -24.52 -42.85
CA THR A 847 -8.42 -25.00 -42.45
C THR A 847 -8.51 -26.40 -41.85
N SER A 848 -7.37 -27.08 -41.74
CA SER A 848 -7.35 -28.51 -41.38
C SER A 848 -7.77 -28.74 -39.92
N SER A 849 -7.54 -27.76 -39.04
CA SER A 849 -7.80 -27.88 -37.61
C SER A 849 -8.12 -26.53 -36.97
N PRO A 850 -8.83 -26.51 -35.82
CA PRO A 850 -9.06 -25.28 -35.07
C PRO A 850 -7.76 -24.60 -34.58
N GLN A 851 -6.71 -25.39 -34.33
CA GLN A 851 -5.41 -24.88 -33.92
C GLN A 851 -4.76 -24.09 -35.07
N GLU A 852 -4.68 -24.68 -36.27
CA GLU A 852 -4.19 -24.00 -37.47
C GLU A 852 -5.04 -22.77 -37.80
N ALA A 853 -6.37 -22.88 -37.68
CA ALA A 853 -7.28 -21.77 -37.89
C ALA A 853 -6.94 -20.56 -37.00
N LEU A 854 -6.72 -20.83 -35.72
CA LEU A 854 -6.44 -19.81 -34.71
C LEU A 854 -5.08 -19.16 -34.97
N GLU A 855 -4.05 -19.95 -35.27
CA GLU A 855 -2.70 -19.44 -35.59
C GLU A 855 -2.72 -18.53 -36.82
N ILE A 856 -3.41 -18.95 -37.89
CA ILE A 856 -3.55 -18.14 -39.11
C ILE A 856 -4.33 -16.85 -38.82
N ALA A 857 -5.44 -16.93 -38.08
CA ALA A 857 -6.25 -15.77 -37.75
C ALA A 857 -5.47 -14.75 -36.90
N ILE A 858 -4.74 -15.20 -35.88
CA ILE A 858 -3.90 -14.32 -35.06
C ILE A 858 -2.80 -13.70 -35.91
N TYR A 859 -2.09 -14.48 -36.73
CA TYR A 859 -1.05 -13.97 -37.62
C TYR A 859 -1.55 -12.86 -38.54
N LEU A 860 -2.66 -13.09 -39.24
CA LEU A 860 -3.21 -12.12 -40.19
C LEU A 860 -3.74 -10.88 -39.47
N ASN A 861 -4.40 -11.05 -38.32
CA ASN A 861 -4.86 -9.95 -37.49
C ASN A 861 -3.68 -9.06 -37.07
N ASP A 862 -2.65 -9.66 -36.49
CA ASP A 862 -1.52 -8.95 -35.92
C ASP A 862 -0.64 -8.28 -36.97
N LYS A 863 -0.50 -8.90 -38.15
CA LYS A 863 0.25 -8.34 -39.28
C LYS A 863 -0.39 -7.09 -39.88
N TYR A 864 -1.71 -7.11 -40.10
CA TYR A 864 -2.37 -6.09 -40.93
C TYR A 864 -3.20 -5.06 -40.17
N HIS A 865 -3.79 -5.41 -39.03
CA HIS A 865 -4.58 -4.45 -38.27
C HIS A 865 -3.69 -3.42 -37.59
N ILE A 866 -4.11 -2.14 -37.67
CA ILE A 866 -3.52 -1.06 -36.87
C ILE A 866 -3.79 -1.26 -35.37
N ASP A 867 -4.90 -1.93 -35.04
CA ASP A 867 -5.35 -2.27 -33.69
C ASP A 867 -5.15 -3.77 -33.33
N GLY A 868 -4.25 -4.47 -34.05
CA GLY A 868 -3.84 -5.86 -33.75
C GLY A 868 -2.74 -5.93 -32.68
N ARG A 869 -2.25 -7.14 -32.33
CA ARG A 869 -1.29 -7.36 -31.21
C ARG A 869 -1.83 -6.85 -29.87
N ASP A 870 -3.13 -7.03 -29.69
CA ASP A 870 -3.95 -6.49 -28.61
C ASP A 870 -4.73 -7.62 -27.92
N PRO A 871 -5.01 -7.54 -26.61
CA PRO A 871 -5.92 -8.47 -25.94
C PRO A 871 -7.25 -8.66 -26.68
N ASN A 872 -7.84 -7.59 -27.24
CA ASN A 872 -9.06 -7.70 -28.04
C ASN A 872 -8.86 -8.44 -29.37
N GLY A 873 -7.65 -8.41 -29.93
CA GLY A 873 -7.30 -9.17 -31.13
C GLY A 873 -7.29 -10.68 -30.83
N TYR A 874 -6.55 -11.09 -29.80
CA TYR A 874 -6.50 -12.49 -29.36
C TYR A 874 -7.89 -12.99 -28.97
N VAL A 875 -8.60 -12.25 -28.11
CA VAL A 875 -9.93 -12.63 -27.65
C VAL A 875 -10.97 -12.60 -28.76
N GLY A 876 -10.84 -11.70 -29.75
CA GLY A 876 -11.69 -11.70 -30.95
C GLY A 876 -11.53 -12.96 -31.80
N CYS A 877 -10.29 -13.44 -31.97
CA CYS A 877 -10.01 -14.71 -32.64
C CYS A 877 -10.53 -15.90 -31.81
N MET A 878 -10.25 -15.91 -30.50
CA MET A 878 -10.72 -16.95 -29.57
C MET A 878 -12.25 -17.02 -29.46
N TRP A 879 -12.95 -15.88 -29.47
CA TRP A 879 -14.41 -15.83 -29.52
C TRP A 879 -14.94 -16.44 -30.82
N SER A 880 -14.28 -16.16 -31.94
CA SER A 880 -14.73 -16.60 -33.25
C SER A 880 -14.51 -18.09 -33.48
N ILE A 881 -13.33 -18.59 -33.14
CA ILE A 881 -12.85 -19.94 -33.48
C ILE A 881 -13.10 -20.90 -32.31
N CYS A 882 -12.89 -20.44 -31.08
CA CYS A 882 -12.94 -21.28 -29.87
C CYS A 882 -14.14 -20.97 -28.95
N GLY A 883 -15.08 -20.12 -29.36
CA GLY A 883 -16.29 -19.82 -28.57
C GLY A 883 -16.04 -19.17 -27.21
N VAL A 884 -14.85 -18.61 -26.98
CA VAL A 884 -14.53 -17.92 -25.71
C VAL A 884 -15.49 -16.75 -25.50
N HIS A 885 -16.05 -16.65 -24.30
CA HIS A 885 -17.09 -15.69 -23.92
C HIS A 885 -18.42 -15.80 -24.68
N ASP A 886 -18.63 -16.89 -25.42
CA ASP A 886 -19.91 -17.24 -26.04
C ASP A 886 -20.55 -18.44 -25.33
N GLN A 887 -21.80 -18.71 -25.71
CA GLN A 887 -22.50 -19.95 -25.39
C GLN A 887 -22.35 -20.97 -26.53
N GLY A 888 -22.64 -22.24 -26.23
CA GLY A 888 -22.82 -23.26 -27.27
C GLY A 888 -24.07 -23.00 -28.12
N TRP A 889 -23.98 -23.37 -29.39
CA TRP A 889 -25.05 -23.29 -30.38
C TRP A 889 -25.41 -24.69 -30.90
N LYS A 890 -26.44 -24.77 -31.76
CA LYS A 890 -26.82 -26.02 -32.42
C LYS A 890 -25.61 -26.63 -33.12
N GLU A 891 -25.34 -27.87 -32.77
CA GLU A 891 -24.21 -28.65 -33.27
C GLU A 891 -24.27 -28.85 -34.79
N ARG A 892 -23.12 -28.78 -35.45
CA ARG A 892 -22.99 -28.92 -36.91
C ARG A 892 -21.59 -29.39 -37.29
N PRO A 893 -21.42 -29.95 -38.51
CA PRO A 893 -20.10 -30.36 -38.97
C PRO A 893 -19.06 -29.24 -38.91
N VAL A 894 -17.81 -29.61 -38.63
CA VAL A 894 -16.61 -28.77 -38.46
C VAL A 894 -16.66 -27.87 -37.22
N PHE A 895 -17.76 -27.15 -37.00
CA PHE A 895 -17.88 -26.18 -35.90
C PHE A 895 -18.27 -26.83 -34.57
N GLY A 896 -18.86 -28.01 -34.58
CA GLY A 896 -19.58 -28.54 -33.43
C GLY A 896 -20.57 -27.51 -32.90
N LYS A 897 -20.45 -27.17 -31.62
CA LYS A 897 -21.30 -26.18 -30.93
C LYS A 897 -20.78 -24.74 -31.01
N ILE A 898 -19.69 -24.47 -31.73
CA ILE A 898 -19.20 -23.09 -31.95
C ILE A 898 -20.20 -22.33 -32.83
N ARG A 899 -20.46 -21.05 -32.50
CA ARG A 899 -21.41 -20.21 -33.25
C ARG A 899 -21.02 -20.15 -34.73
N TYR A 900 -21.94 -20.50 -35.60
CA TYR A 900 -21.74 -20.47 -37.05
C TYR A 900 -22.16 -19.14 -37.69
N MET A 901 -21.45 -18.72 -38.74
CA MET A 901 -21.84 -17.60 -39.61
C MET A 901 -21.59 -17.97 -41.08
N ASN A 902 -22.48 -17.56 -41.98
CA ASN A 902 -22.37 -17.84 -43.42
C ASN A 902 -22.82 -16.68 -44.31
N TYR A 903 -22.45 -16.76 -45.59
CA TYR A 903 -22.72 -15.75 -46.60
C TYR A 903 -24.20 -15.36 -46.67
N ALA A 904 -25.08 -16.35 -46.74
CA ALA A 904 -26.53 -16.13 -46.77
C ALA A 904 -27.05 -15.41 -45.50
N GLY A 905 -26.46 -15.69 -44.34
CA GLY A 905 -26.73 -14.99 -43.09
C GLY A 905 -26.32 -13.52 -43.11
N CYS A 906 -25.19 -13.20 -43.74
CA CYS A 906 -24.75 -11.83 -43.96
C CYS A 906 -25.67 -11.09 -44.95
N LYS A 907 -26.06 -11.74 -46.05
CA LYS A 907 -26.97 -11.18 -47.07
C LYS A 907 -28.34 -10.79 -46.50
N ARG A 908 -28.82 -11.47 -45.46
CA ARG A 908 -30.05 -11.10 -44.73
C ARG A 908 -29.89 -9.88 -43.82
N LYS A 909 -28.67 -9.48 -43.47
CA LYS A 909 -28.39 -8.41 -42.50
C LYS A 909 -27.96 -7.10 -43.15
N PHE A 910 -27.26 -7.16 -44.28
CA PHE A 910 -26.81 -5.99 -45.02
C PHE A 910 -26.58 -6.33 -46.50
N ASP A 911 -26.43 -5.30 -47.32
CA ASP A 911 -26.09 -5.44 -48.74
C ASP A 911 -24.62 -5.88 -48.90
N VAL A 912 -24.45 -7.17 -49.14
CA VAL A 912 -23.14 -7.83 -49.31
C VAL A 912 -22.42 -7.35 -50.57
N ASP A 913 -23.14 -7.21 -51.68
CA ASP A 913 -22.55 -6.83 -52.97
C ASP A 913 -22.08 -5.37 -52.92
N GLY A 914 -22.84 -4.50 -52.23
CA GLY A 914 -22.42 -3.14 -51.94
C GLY A 914 -21.13 -3.07 -51.12
N TYR A 915 -20.97 -3.91 -50.09
CA TYR A 915 -19.73 -3.94 -49.29
C TYR A 915 -18.54 -4.43 -50.13
N ILE A 916 -18.71 -5.48 -50.94
CA ILE A 916 -17.68 -5.96 -51.87
C ILE A 916 -17.26 -4.85 -52.84
N ALA A 917 -18.23 -4.13 -53.42
CA ALA A 917 -17.96 -3.00 -54.31
C ALA A 917 -17.24 -1.85 -53.60
N TYR A 918 -17.62 -1.55 -52.35
CA TYR A 918 -16.95 -0.56 -51.51
C TYR A 918 -15.47 -0.90 -51.31
N VAL A 919 -15.17 -2.13 -50.88
CA VAL A 919 -13.77 -2.55 -50.69
C VAL A 919 -13.00 -2.52 -52.00
N LYS A 920 -13.60 -2.96 -53.11
CA LYS A 920 -12.95 -2.92 -54.42
C LYS A 920 -12.55 -1.48 -54.81
N ARG A 921 -13.43 -0.50 -54.57
CA ARG A 921 -13.12 0.93 -54.79
C ARG A 921 -12.02 1.42 -53.85
N LEU A 922 -12.09 1.07 -52.57
CA LEU A 922 -11.10 1.43 -51.55
C LEU A 922 -9.70 0.95 -51.93
N VAL A 923 -9.57 -0.33 -52.28
CA VAL A 923 -8.31 -0.95 -52.69
C VAL A 923 -7.81 -0.35 -54.01
N GLY A 924 -8.70 -0.14 -54.98
CA GLY A 924 -8.35 0.48 -56.25
C GLY A 924 -7.79 1.90 -56.09
N GLY A 925 -8.42 2.71 -55.23
CA GLY A 925 -7.96 4.06 -54.91
C GLY A 925 -6.59 4.08 -54.23
N LEU A 926 -6.37 3.20 -53.24
CA LEU A 926 -5.08 3.08 -52.54
C LEU A 926 -3.95 2.61 -53.47
N LYS A 927 -4.22 1.66 -54.38
CA LYS A 927 -3.23 1.19 -55.35
C LYS A 927 -2.84 2.27 -56.35
N LYS A 928 -3.79 3.10 -56.81
CA LYS A 928 -3.52 4.24 -57.71
C LYS A 928 -2.63 5.28 -57.04
N ARG A 929 -2.98 5.73 -55.82
CA ARG A 929 -2.17 6.69 -55.05
C ARG A 929 -0.73 6.21 -54.87
N LYS A 930 -0.54 4.93 -54.51
CA LYS A 930 0.80 4.32 -54.38
C LYS A 930 1.59 4.37 -55.69
N GLY A 931 0.93 4.16 -56.84
CA GLY A 931 1.56 4.28 -58.16
C GLY A 931 1.97 5.72 -58.51
N GLU A 932 1.13 6.70 -58.18
CA GLU A 932 1.41 8.14 -58.39
C GLU A 932 2.58 8.62 -57.51
N THR A 933 2.63 8.24 -56.22
CA THR A 933 3.73 8.60 -55.32
C THR A 933 5.08 7.99 -55.75
N LEU A 934 5.07 6.79 -56.34
CA LEU A 934 6.26 6.15 -56.92
C LEU A 934 6.75 6.85 -58.20
N LEU A 935 5.83 7.41 -58.99
CA LEU A 935 6.14 8.20 -60.20
C LEU A 935 6.70 9.58 -59.83
N ASP A 936 6.10 10.28 -58.87
CA ASP A 936 6.60 11.57 -58.35
C ASP A 936 7.96 11.43 -57.64
N GLY A 937 8.18 10.34 -56.91
CA GLY A 937 9.48 10.03 -56.30
C GLY A 937 10.58 9.80 -57.34
N LYS A 938 10.27 9.09 -58.44
CA LYS A 938 11.18 8.94 -59.58
C LYS A 938 11.40 10.25 -60.33
N ALA A 939 10.37 11.08 -60.51
CA ALA A 939 10.50 12.40 -61.14
C ALA A 939 11.40 13.35 -60.33
N LYS A 940 11.29 13.35 -58.99
CA LYS A 940 12.20 14.09 -58.09
C LYS A 940 13.64 13.56 -58.13
N GLN A 941 13.84 12.25 -58.28
CA GLN A 941 15.17 11.66 -58.48
C GLN A 941 15.78 12.07 -59.84
N VAL A 942 14.98 12.09 -60.91
CA VAL A 942 15.44 12.53 -62.24
C VAL A 942 15.74 14.04 -62.28
N LEU A 943 14.96 14.87 -61.60
CA LEU A 943 15.23 16.30 -61.41
C LEU A 943 16.50 16.57 -60.59
N ASN A 944 16.77 15.76 -59.56
CA ASN A 944 18.03 15.85 -58.80
C ASN A 944 19.25 15.39 -59.60
N ILE A 945 19.10 14.41 -60.50
CA ILE A 945 20.17 13.97 -61.41
C ILE A 945 20.42 15.01 -62.53
N GLN A 946 19.39 15.68 -63.03
CA GLN A 946 19.55 16.78 -64.00
C GLN A 946 20.18 18.03 -63.37
N ASN A 947 19.89 18.33 -62.10
CA ASN A 947 20.55 19.42 -61.36
C ASN A 947 22.00 19.13 -60.95
N LEU A 948 22.47 17.88 -61.08
CA LEU A 948 23.87 17.47 -60.89
C LEU A 948 24.71 17.58 -62.18
N HIS A 949 24.11 17.96 -63.32
CA HIS A 949 24.82 18.21 -64.59
C HIS A 949 24.85 19.69 -65.02
N THR A 950 24.34 20.60 -64.19
CA THR A 950 24.41 22.06 -64.41
C THR A 950 24.93 22.84 -63.19
N LYS A 951 25.85 22.24 -62.43
CA LYS A 951 26.73 22.96 -61.50
C LYS A 951 28.15 22.44 -61.57
#